data_AF-A0A923ZLZ5-F1
#
_entry.id   AF-A0A923ZLZ5-F1
#
_cell.length_a   1.000
_cell.length_b   1.000
_cell.length_c   1.000
_cell.angle_alpha   90.00
_cell.angle_beta   90.00
_cell.angle_gamma   90.00
#
_symmetry.space_group_name_H-M   'P 1'
#
loop_
_entity.id
_entity.type
_entity.pdbx_description
1 polymer ?
#
loop_
_entity_poly.entity_id
_entity_poly.type
_entity_poly.pdbx_seq_one_letter_code
_entity_poly.pdbx_strand_id
1 'polypeptide(L)'
;MVSPPTPHLTQSAIVPFYFQTDGGEAADGAVRVEPSSVLPAGTAIIEVLSASATVQTATGIATLPTLEGAPWDPSLAGHFDLLSGHRPTADDEIMVSPAALGRLGVAIGGTVTILGPSTSTATVVGVLVNHTLPSSTETLFGRSGVFSGLDSSARLFDTDFYLPNHPLDWAAVRQLNLSGITALSHAVLLDPPPPGSYPGPSPSSALQQILLIGGILGAFGAFEVVLLAGAAFAVNARQQQRTLAIVASIGGSRSILFRILASTGIVLGAVGGLLGVVVGIGAAWLFMALSGDGSSTRYYGVHLNPVLLTIVIAFAVVIGWVAAIAPAISGSKLDVVGALRGARRPPNPGRRRPIIGLIVLLVGFVLTATGGIALVVLATTGRTPGTSGLAKFAVTLVVIGPLACQIGLALCGPLLLRWIATLTTRATIGARLATRDAARNPARTVPAFAAILTTVFVAVFAMSVVASAQAVEATKYRYVTAEGQVMSRVNNYDAHGEMKPVEDVRGLATALRQSLDVRELRTLSSVPEYFSNPSGNPSPTAVDPAELHPQLQVPAENLCPSDPNSPEHSPKLNIPDTPAFRALGTDPRCDATNQNANFSSDYYGHIWVGDAADLGLALGQVPSARATAALASGGVVSLHSVYVHNGTLDIA
;
A
#
# COMPACT_ATOMS: atom_id res chain seq x y z
N MET A 1 21.62 7.98 6.89
CA MET A 1 21.19 9.40 6.94
C MET A 1 21.84 10.06 8.15
N VAL A 2 22.32 11.29 8.00
CA VAL A 2 22.99 12.06 9.06
C VAL A 2 22.09 13.25 9.45
N SER A 3 21.73 13.31 10.73
CA SER A 3 20.95 14.38 11.36
C SER A 3 21.82 15.06 12.42
N PRO A 4 21.51 16.29 12.87
CA PRO A 4 22.14 16.85 14.06
C PRO A 4 22.06 15.88 15.26
N PRO A 5 23.10 15.83 16.10
CA PRO A 5 23.10 14.97 17.29
C PRO A 5 21.87 15.21 18.15
N THR A 6 21.11 14.14 18.38
CA THR A 6 19.88 14.20 19.17
C THR A 6 19.90 13.06 20.19
N PRO A 7 19.92 13.36 21.50
CA PRO A 7 20.11 12.35 22.55
C PRO A 7 18.95 11.34 22.66
N HIS A 8 17.84 11.60 21.98
CA HIS A 8 16.64 10.77 21.97
C HIS A 8 16.36 10.14 20.59
N LEU A 9 17.31 10.18 19.66
CA LEU A 9 17.12 9.55 18.36
C LEU A 9 17.12 8.03 18.53
N THR A 10 16.03 7.41 18.09
CA THR A 10 15.88 5.97 18.07
C THR A 10 15.43 5.55 16.68
N GLN A 11 15.95 4.42 16.18
CA GLN A 11 15.60 3.92 14.85
C GLN A 11 15.04 2.50 14.93
N SER A 12 14.33 2.09 13.88
CA SER A 12 13.94 0.70 13.70
C SER A 12 15.14 -0.17 13.35
N ALA A 13 15.17 -1.39 13.89
CA ALA A 13 16.18 -2.37 13.54
C ALA A 13 15.93 -3.03 12.17
N ILE A 14 14.66 -3.04 11.71
CA ILE A 14 14.22 -3.84 10.56
C ILE A 14 13.54 -3.03 9.45
N VAL A 15 13.06 -1.82 9.74
CA VAL A 15 12.45 -0.93 8.74
C VAL A 15 13.45 0.17 8.42
N PRO A 16 14.04 0.17 7.20
CA PRO A 16 14.94 1.23 6.77
C PRO A 16 14.26 2.60 6.89
N PHE A 17 15.01 3.62 7.32
CA PHE A 17 14.55 5.01 7.41
C PHE A 17 13.37 5.27 8.37
N TYR A 18 12.95 4.29 9.19
CA TYR A 18 12.01 4.53 10.27
C TYR A 18 12.76 4.93 11.54
N PHE A 19 12.65 6.18 11.95
CA PHE A 19 13.23 6.69 13.19
C PHE A 19 12.25 7.61 13.91
N GLN A 20 12.45 7.75 15.22
CA GLN A 20 11.70 8.63 16.11
C GLN A 20 12.68 9.53 16.85
N THR A 21 12.30 10.79 16.94
CA THR A 21 12.93 11.80 17.79
C THR A 21 11.86 12.23 18.78
N ASP A 22 12.09 12.02 20.08
CA ASP A 22 11.14 12.43 21.12
C ASP A 22 11.09 13.97 21.21
N GLY A 23 10.29 14.61 20.35
CA GLY A 23 9.74 15.98 20.49
C GLY A 23 10.67 17.15 20.79
N GLY A 24 11.99 16.94 20.89
CA GLY A 24 12.97 17.99 21.11
C GLY A 24 13.43 18.54 19.79
N GLU A 25 13.30 19.85 19.60
CA GLU A 25 14.02 20.58 18.57
C GLU A 25 15.49 20.14 18.58
N ALA A 26 16.07 19.90 17.40
CA ALA A 26 17.50 19.72 17.27
C ALA A 26 18.18 20.87 18.03
N ALA A 27 19.17 20.58 18.86
CA ALA A 27 19.81 21.61 19.67
C ALA A 27 20.25 22.76 18.75
N ASP A 28 19.77 23.96 19.04
CA ASP A 28 19.99 25.14 18.20
C ASP A 28 21.51 25.35 18.03
N GLY A 29 22.00 25.34 16.79
CA GLY A 29 23.44 25.40 16.48
C GLY A 29 24.22 24.07 16.51
N ALA A 30 23.56 22.91 16.60
CA ALA A 30 24.22 21.61 16.53
C ALA A 30 24.77 21.32 15.11
N VAL A 31 26.11 21.23 15.02
CA VAL A 31 26.82 20.89 13.78
C VAL A 31 26.64 19.41 13.48
N ARG A 32 26.35 19.08 12.22
CA ARG A 32 26.26 17.71 11.74
C ARG A 32 27.60 17.02 11.88
N VAL A 33 27.55 15.76 12.29
CA VAL A 33 28.76 14.98 12.56
C VAL A 33 29.02 14.07 11.37
N GLU A 34 30.18 14.21 10.75
CA GLU A 34 30.60 13.27 9.70
C GLU A 34 30.80 11.87 10.28
N PRO A 35 30.32 10.81 9.60
CA PRO A 35 30.51 9.43 10.06
C PRO A 35 31.99 9.06 10.28
N SER A 36 32.89 9.63 9.48
CA SER A 36 34.36 9.50 9.60
C SER A 36 34.90 9.89 10.97
N SER A 37 34.25 10.84 11.66
CA SER A 37 34.69 11.37 12.97
C SER A 37 34.21 10.54 14.17
N VAL A 38 33.17 9.72 13.99
CA VAL A 38 32.58 8.88 15.04
C VAL A 38 33.05 7.44 14.96
N LEU A 39 33.35 6.97 13.74
CA LEU A 39 33.82 5.61 13.50
C LEU A 39 35.29 5.45 13.89
N PRO A 40 35.73 4.22 14.25
CA PRO A 40 37.13 3.95 14.57
C PRO A 40 38.06 4.36 13.42
N ALA A 41 39.21 4.94 13.76
CA ALA A 41 40.22 5.34 12.79
C ALA A 41 40.66 4.14 11.92
N GLY A 42 40.68 4.33 10.60
CA GLY A 42 41.02 3.29 9.63
C GLY A 42 39.84 2.44 9.12
N THR A 43 38.61 2.77 9.52
CA THR A 43 37.41 2.16 8.91
C THR A 43 37.32 2.55 7.43
N ALA A 44 37.20 1.56 6.55
CA ALA A 44 36.96 1.81 5.13
C ALA A 44 35.52 2.32 4.94
N ILE A 45 35.37 3.51 4.35
CA ILE A 45 34.09 4.15 4.07
C ILE A 45 34.03 4.41 2.56
N ILE A 46 32.93 4.00 1.93
CA ILE A 46 32.63 4.36 0.54
C ILE A 46 31.47 5.36 0.59
N GLU A 47 31.70 6.54 0.04
CA GLU A 47 30.74 7.62 0.02
C GLU A 47 30.10 7.67 -1.36
N VAL A 48 28.78 7.63 -1.40
CA VAL A 48 28.00 7.74 -2.63
C VAL A 48 27.03 8.90 -2.47
N LEU A 49 27.35 10.02 -3.12
CA LEU A 49 26.53 11.22 -3.11
C LEU A 49 25.45 11.12 -4.20
N SER A 50 24.20 11.28 -3.80
CA SER A 50 23.08 11.45 -4.72
C SER A 50 22.96 12.91 -5.14
N ALA A 51 22.94 13.13 -6.45
CA ALA A 51 22.76 14.46 -7.03
C ALA A 51 21.91 14.37 -8.30
N SER A 52 21.84 15.47 -9.05
CA SER A 52 21.22 15.51 -10.37
C SER A 52 22.07 16.30 -11.33
N ALA A 53 22.03 15.91 -12.60
CA ALA A 53 22.77 16.56 -13.67
C ALA A 53 21.84 16.78 -14.87
N THR A 54 21.90 17.98 -15.44
CA THR A 54 21.25 18.29 -16.70
C THR A 54 22.18 17.90 -17.83
N VAL A 55 21.75 16.97 -18.67
CA VAL A 55 22.54 16.41 -19.77
C VAL A 55 21.84 16.57 -21.10
N GLN A 56 22.63 16.68 -22.16
CA GLN A 56 22.12 16.59 -23.51
C GLN A 56 21.78 15.13 -23.84
N THR A 57 20.55 14.91 -24.29
CA THR A 57 20.01 13.60 -24.69
C THR A 57 19.79 13.56 -26.21
N ALA A 58 19.54 12.38 -26.77
CA ALA A 58 19.24 12.23 -28.19
C ALA A 58 18.02 13.04 -28.66
N THR A 59 17.06 13.26 -27.74
CA THR A 59 15.80 13.96 -28.02
C THR A 59 15.76 15.38 -27.44
N GLY A 60 16.86 15.90 -26.89
CA GLY A 60 16.91 17.26 -26.32
C GLY A 60 17.77 17.34 -25.07
N ILE A 61 17.18 17.78 -23.95
CA ILE A 61 17.86 17.98 -22.67
C ILE A 61 17.04 17.28 -21.59
N ALA A 62 17.70 16.60 -20.66
CA ALA A 62 17.03 15.98 -19.52
C ALA A 62 17.84 16.17 -18.24
N THR A 63 17.16 16.32 -17.10
CA THR A 63 17.78 16.22 -15.78
C THR A 63 17.68 14.78 -15.31
N LEU A 64 18.82 14.14 -15.11
CA LEU A 64 18.92 12.74 -14.68
C LEU A 64 19.48 12.69 -13.25
N PRO A 65 19.02 11.76 -12.41
CA PRO A 65 19.66 11.49 -11.13
C PRO A 65 21.08 10.97 -11.35
N THR A 66 22.00 11.36 -10.48
CA THR A 66 23.40 10.97 -10.53
C THR A 66 23.86 10.41 -9.20
N LEU A 67 24.80 9.47 -9.26
CA LEU A 67 25.48 8.91 -8.09
C LEU A 67 26.99 9.15 -8.25
N GLU A 68 27.54 9.93 -7.34
CA GLU A 68 28.94 10.34 -7.32
C GLU A 68 29.72 9.59 -6.26
N GLY A 69 30.95 9.17 -6.57
CA GLY A 69 31.83 8.47 -5.65
C GLY A 69 32.42 7.22 -6.29
N ALA A 70 32.33 6.09 -5.60
CA ALA A 70 32.78 4.80 -6.11
C ALA A 70 31.72 3.69 -5.93
N PRO A 71 30.49 3.85 -6.43
CA PRO A 71 29.44 2.82 -6.30
C PRO A 71 29.82 1.49 -6.99
N TRP A 72 30.78 1.49 -7.91
CA TRP A 72 31.28 0.31 -8.62
C TRP A 72 32.38 -0.46 -7.88
N ASP A 73 32.66 -0.12 -6.62
CA ASP A 73 33.61 -0.85 -5.79
C ASP A 73 33.20 -2.33 -5.65
N PRO A 74 34.14 -3.29 -5.77
CA PRO A 74 33.82 -4.72 -5.65
C PRO A 74 33.09 -5.11 -4.37
N SER A 75 33.29 -4.36 -3.28
CA SER A 75 32.65 -4.63 -2.00
C SER A 75 31.14 -4.33 -1.99
N LEU A 76 30.64 -3.58 -2.98
CA LEU A 76 29.22 -3.27 -3.18
C LEU A 76 28.55 -4.16 -4.23
N ALA A 77 29.22 -5.24 -4.67
CA ALA A 77 28.66 -6.20 -5.62
C ALA A 77 27.32 -6.78 -5.12
N GLY A 78 26.34 -6.90 -6.02
CA GLY A 78 24.96 -7.27 -5.71
C GLY A 78 24.05 -6.09 -5.29
N HIS A 79 24.62 -4.97 -4.87
CA HIS A 79 23.90 -3.69 -4.77
C HIS A 79 24.10 -2.87 -6.05
N PHE A 80 25.36 -2.77 -6.50
CA PHE A 80 25.76 -2.21 -7.77
C PHE A 80 26.54 -3.25 -8.59
N ASP A 81 26.06 -3.59 -9.78
CA ASP A 81 26.73 -4.55 -10.65
C ASP A 81 27.13 -3.91 -12.00
N LEU A 82 28.40 -4.12 -12.38
CA LEU A 82 28.92 -3.70 -13.67
C LEU A 82 28.53 -4.74 -14.73
N LEU A 83 27.66 -4.35 -15.66
CA LEU A 83 27.21 -5.22 -16.75
C LEU A 83 28.22 -5.28 -17.90
N SER A 84 28.81 -4.13 -18.25
CA SER A 84 29.72 -4.02 -19.39
C SER A 84 30.62 -2.78 -19.29
N GLY A 85 31.75 -2.80 -20.00
CA GLY A 85 32.74 -1.72 -19.99
C GLY A 85 33.74 -1.83 -18.84
N HIS A 86 34.30 -0.70 -18.42
CA HIS A 86 35.24 -0.61 -17.31
C HIS A 86 34.87 0.50 -16.34
N ARG A 87 35.51 0.48 -15.17
CA ARG A 87 35.35 1.50 -14.13
C ARG A 87 35.99 2.81 -14.58
N PRO A 88 35.40 3.97 -14.23
CA PRO A 88 36.03 5.27 -14.43
C PRO A 88 37.37 5.34 -13.70
N THR A 89 38.41 5.75 -14.43
CA THR A 89 39.76 6.02 -13.92
C THR A 89 40.11 7.50 -13.92
N ALA A 90 39.40 8.30 -14.72
CA ALA A 90 39.52 9.75 -14.80
C ALA A 90 38.16 10.43 -14.56
N ASP A 91 38.19 11.75 -14.32
CA ASP A 91 36.98 12.54 -13.99
C ASP A 91 36.15 12.89 -15.23
N ASP A 92 36.69 12.69 -16.43
CA ASP A 92 36.00 12.77 -17.71
C ASP A 92 35.40 11.41 -18.14
N GLU A 93 35.45 10.38 -17.29
CA GLU A 93 34.85 9.08 -17.54
C GLU A 93 33.65 8.86 -16.62
N ILE A 94 32.52 8.43 -17.20
CA ILE A 94 31.30 8.12 -16.45
C ILE A 94 30.75 6.75 -16.83
N MET A 95 29.97 6.16 -15.94
CA MET A 95 29.10 5.03 -16.25
C MET A 95 27.65 5.45 -16.21
N VAL A 96 26.79 4.66 -16.84
CA VAL A 96 25.36 4.98 -16.96
C VAL A 96 24.52 3.74 -16.74
N SER A 97 23.25 3.92 -16.37
CA SER A 97 22.29 2.82 -16.34
C SER A 97 21.91 2.37 -17.76
N PRO A 98 21.41 1.13 -17.94
CA PRO A 98 20.94 0.66 -19.25
C PRO A 98 19.86 1.56 -19.87
N ALA A 99 18.95 2.10 -19.05
CA ALA A 99 17.93 3.05 -19.51
C ALA A 99 18.54 4.39 -19.93
N ALA A 100 19.55 4.88 -19.20
CA ALA A 100 20.23 6.12 -19.54
C ALA A 100 20.99 6.05 -20.89
N LEU A 101 21.56 4.90 -21.27
CA LEU A 101 22.13 4.73 -22.63
C LEU A 101 21.11 5.02 -23.73
N GLY A 102 19.92 4.43 -23.60
CA GLY A 102 18.83 4.61 -24.54
C GLY A 102 18.36 6.06 -24.61
N ARG A 103 18.26 6.72 -23.44
CA ARG A 103 17.87 8.13 -23.33
C ARG A 103 18.90 9.06 -23.97
N LEU A 104 20.18 8.84 -23.68
CA LEU A 104 21.28 9.64 -24.21
C LEU A 104 21.52 9.37 -25.70
N GLY A 105 21.16 8.18 -26.19
CA GLY A 105 21.42 7.74 -27.57
C GLY A 105 22.90 7.53 -27.87
N VAL A 106 23.68 7.18 -26.85
CA VAL A 106 25.13 6.93 -26.95
C VAL A 106 25.46 5.47 -26.65
N ALA A 107 26.54 4.97 -27.25
CA ALA A 107 27.14 3.68 -26.92
C ALA A 107 28.31 3.87 -25.95
N ILE A 108 28.85 2.76 -25.41
CA ILE A 108 30.10 2.77 -24.65
C ILE A 108 31.22 3.31 -25.56
N GLY A 109 31.99 4.28 -25.04
CA GLY A 109 32.96 5.10 -25.77
C GLY A 109 32.38 6.40 -26.34
N GLY A 110 31.07 6.61 -26.27
CA GLY A 110 30.41 7.85 -26.68
C GLY A 110 30.55 8.95 -25.64
N THR A 111 30.48 10.21 -26.10
CA THR A 111 30.58 11.40 -25.25
C THR A 111 29.21 11.97 -24.91
N VAL A 112 29.03 12.37 -23.65
CA VAL A 112 27.84 13.01 -23.12
C VAL A 112 28.22 14.43 -22.68
N THR A 113 27.40 15.40 -23.08
CA THR A 113 27.56 16.79 -22.65
C THR A 113 26.69 17.03 -21.42
N ILE A 114 27.33 17.34 -20.30
CA ILE A 114 26.69 17.80 -19.07
C ILE A 114 26.60 19.32 -19.16
N LEU A 115 25.38 19.84 -19.08
CA LEU A 115 25.06 21.26 -19.21
C LEU A 115 25.05 21.95 -17.85
N GLY A 116 24.70 21.22 -16.79
CA GLY A 116 24.66 21.73 -15.43
C GLY A 116 24.58 20.59 -14.40
N PRO A 117 24.93 20.84 -13.13
CA PRO A 117 25.26 22.16 -12.59
C PRO A 117 26.68 22.68 -12.95
N SER A 118 27.62 21.79 -13.26
CA SER A 118 28.92 22.15 -13.85
C SER A 118 28.98 21.70 -15.31
N THR A 119 29.27 22.61 -16.24
CA THR A 119 29.38 22.24 -17.66
C THR A 119 30.63 21.42 -17.90
N SER A 120 30.46 20.19 -18.36
CA SER A 120 31.55 19.26 -18.65
C SER A 120 31.18 18.28 -19.77
N THR A 121 32.18 17.66 -20.37
CA THR A 121 31.98 16.57 -21.34
C THR A 121 32.59 15.31 -20.75
N ALA A 122 31.81 14.22 -20.70
CA ALA A 122 32.26 12.96 -20.16
C ALA A 122 32.06 11.81 -21.16
N THR A 123 32.97 10.85 -21.15
CA THR A 123 32.92 9.65 -21.97
C THR A 123 32.26 8.52 -21.20
N VAL A 124 31.29 7.85 -21.83
CA VAL A 124 30.60 6.70 -21.22
C VAL A 124 31.50 5.47 -21.34
N VAL A 125 32.10 5.02 -20.24
CA VAL A 125 33.05 3.91 -20.22
C VAL A 125 32.46 2.57 -19.78
N GLY A 126 31.24 2.58 -19.24
CA GLY A 126 30.59 1.36 -18.77
C GLY A 126 29.13 1.51 -18.38
N VAL A 127 28.51 0.38 -18.10
CA VAL A 127 27.09 0.25 -17.77
C VAL A 127 26.95 -0.37 -16.39
N LEU A 128 26.43 0.41 -15.45
CA LEU A 128 26.26 0.01 -14.05
C LEU A 128 24.77 -0.09 -13.72
N VAL A 129 24.37 -1.15 -13.04
CA VAL A 129 22.99 -1.33 -12.55
C VAL A 129 22.97 -1.11 -11.04
N ASN A 130 22.03 -0.29 -10.57
CA ASN A 130 21.65 -0.21 -9.16
C ASN A 130 20.43 -1.11 -8.94
N HIS A 131 20.59 -2.20 -8.20
CA HIS A 131 19.53 -3.18 -7.94
C HIS A 131 18.43 -2.66 -7.00
N THR A 132 18.58 -1.49 -6.39
CA THR A 132 17.52 -0.87 -5.58
C THR A 132 16.50 -0.10 -6.41
N LEU A 133 16.85 0.24 -7.64
CA LEU A 133 16.02 1.05 -8.54
C LEU A 133 15.43 0.19 -9.66
N PRO A 134 14.26 0.57 -10.21
CA PRO A 134 13.72 -0.04 -11.42
C PRO A 134 14.73 0.02 -12.57
N SER A 135 14.76 -1.01 -13.43
CA SER A 135 15.60 -1.05 -14.63
C SER A 135 15.28 0.05 -15.64
N SER A 136 14.08 0.64 -15.56
CA SER A 136 13.67 1.80 -16.36
C SER A 136 14.26 3.12 -15.84
N THR A 137 14.90 3.15 -14.67
CA THR A 137 15.44 4.37 -14.10
C THR A 137 16.74 4.77 -14.81
N GLU A 138 16.73 5.97 -15.38
CA GLU A 138 17.88 6.60 -16.01
C GLU A 138 18.78 7.17 -14.92
N THR A 139 20.04 6.73 -14.83
CA THR A 139 20.98 7.19 -13.79
C THR A 139 22.38 7.30 -14.36
N LEU A 140 23.12 8.34 -13.97
CA LEU A 140 24.54 8.52 -14.30
C LEU A 140 25.40 8.24 -13.06
N PHE A 141 26.56 7.64 -13.26
CA PHE A 141 27.50 7.29 -12.21
C PHE A 141 28.86 7.90 -12.52
N GLY A 142 29.42 8.64 -11.58
CA GLY A 142 30.67 9.38 -11.77
C GLY A 142 31.52 9.36 -10.51
N ARG A 143 32.75 9.85 -10.64
CA ARG A 143 33.61 10.07 -9.46
C ARG A 143 33.05 11.24 -8.63
N SER A 144 33.53 11.37 -7.41
CA SER A 144 33.12 12.47 -6.51
C SER A 144 33.35 13.83 -7.18
N GLY A 145 32.33 14.68 -7.21
CA GLY A 145 32.39 16.04 -7.75
C GLY A 145 32.26 16.14 -9.28
N VAL A 146 32.14 15.04 -10.02
CA VAL A 146 32.09 15.07 -11.50
C VAL A 146 30.87 15.81 -12.04
N PHE A 147 29.70 15.69 -11.41
CA PHE A 147 28.49 16.39 -11.86
C PHE A 147 28.23 17.65 -11.01
N SER A 148 28.26 17.49 -9.69
CA SER A 148 27.92 18.51 -8.70
C SER A 148 29.01 19.56 -8.51
N GLY A 149 30.28 19.22 -8.75
CA GLY A 149 31.43 20.06 -8.36
C GLY A 149 31.63 20.14 -6.84
N LEU A 150 30.91 19.34 -6.06
CA LEU A 150 30.98 19.30 -4.60
C LEU A 150 31.63 18.00 -4.12
N ASP A 151 32.24 18.08 -2.94
CA ASP A 151 32.59 16.89 -2.18
C ASP A 151 31.39 16.37 -1.37
N SER A 152 31.47 15.11 -0.94
CA SER A 152 30.48 14.42 -0.10
C SER A 152 30.31 15.08 1.27
N SER A 153 31.35 15.71 1.81
CA SER A 153 31.30 16.48 3.06
C SER A 153 30.41 17.73 2.96
N ALA A 154 30.27 18.33 1.77
CA ALA A 154 29.39 19.47 1.54
C ALA A 154 27.89 19.10 1.51
N ARG A 155 27.53 17.83 1.25
CA ARG A 155 26.13 17.33 1.19
C ARG A 155 25.91 16.02 1.94
N LEU A 156 26.14 16.04 3.26
CA LEU A 156 25.99 14.88 4.15
C LEU A 156 24.59 14.23 4.13
N PHE A 157 23.54 14.98 3.81
CA PHE A 157 22.16 14.46 3.79
C PHE A 157 21.88 13.58 2.58
N ASP A 158 22.45 13.94 1.43
CA ASP A 158 22.27 13.22 0.17
C ASP A 158 23.36 12.16 -0.07
N THR A 159 24.29 12.02 0.88
CA THR A 159 25.38 11.06 0.82
C THR A 159 25.04 9.80 1.61
N ASP A 160 25.06 8.66 0.92
CA ASP A 160 25.03 7.36 1.56
C ASP A 160 26.47 6.88 1.87
N PHE A 161 26.67 6.44 3.10
CA PHE A 161 27.96 5.95 3.60
C PHE A 161 27.91 4.44 3.75
N TYR A 162 28.71 3.73 2.95
CA TYR A 162 28.81 2.28 2.99
C TYR A 162 30.06 1.84 3.76
N LEU A 163 29.86 0.85 4.65
CA LEU A 163 30.89 0.28 5.52
C LEU A 163 31.16 -1.18 5.12
N PRO A 164 31.97 -1.44 4.08
CA PRO A 164 32.10 -2.79 3.52
C PRO A 164 32.73 -3.80 4.49
N ASN A 165 33.66 -3.35 5.34
CA ASN A 165 34.45 -4.24 6.20
C ASN A 165 34.15 -4.07 7.70
N HIS A 166 33.09 -3.34 8.06
CA HIS A 166 32.79 -3.01 9.45
C HIS A 166 31.31 -3.31 9.78
N PRO A 167 30.96 -4.57 10.12
CA PRO A 167 29.61 -4.90 10.53
C PRO A 167 29.27 -4.19 11.84
N LEU A 168 28.15 -3.46 11.85
CA LEU A 168 27.66 -2.78 13.05
C LEU A 168 26.70 -3.70 13.81
N ASP A 169 26.96 -3.94 15.09
CA ASP A 169 25.98 -4.60 15.96
C ASP A 169 24.89 -3.59 16.43
N TRP A 170 23.85 -4.09 17.10
CA TRP A 170 22.77 -3.22 17.55
C TRP A 170 23.21 -2.19 18.61
N ALA A 171 24.26 -2.48 19.38
CA ALA A 171 24.79 -1.54 20.36
C ALA A 171 25.49 -0.36 19.67
N ALA A 172 26.32 -0.63 18.67
CA ALA A 172 27.00 0.36 17.85
C ALA A 172 26.01 1.22 17.06
N VAL A 173 24.97 0.61 16.47
CA VAL A 173 23.89 1.35 15.80
C VAL A 173 23.21 2.33 16.76
N ARG A 174 22.91 1.92 18.00
CA ARG A 174 22.32 2.82 19.00
C ARG A 174 23.28 3.94 19.42
N GLN A 175 24.58 3.69 19.47
CA GLN A 175 25.55 4.74 19.74
C GLN A 175 25.61 5.76 18.60
N LEU A 176 25.59 5.29 17.35
CA LEU A 176 25.52 6.17 16.17
C LEU A 176 24.26 7.02 16.16
N ASN A 177 23.12 6.46 16.59
CA ASN A 177 21.87 7.22 16.69
C ASN A 177 22.01 8.43 17.62
N LEU A 178 22.69 8.29 18.77
CA LEU A 178 22.93 9.39 19.72
C LEU A 178 23.76 10.51 19.08
N SER A 179 24.65 10.16 18.14
CA SER A 179 25.42 11.10 17.33
C SER A 179 24.63 11.67 16.15
N GLY A 180 23.35 11.33 15.99
CA GLY A 180 22.49 11.77 14.90
C GLY A 180 22.58 10.94 13.62
N ILE A 181 23.32 9.82 13.63
CA ILE A 181 23.55 8.98 12.45
C ILE A 181 22.63 7.77 12.50
N THR A 182 21.78 7.61 11.48
CA THR A 182 21.03 6.37 11.28
C THR A 182 21.79 5.43 10.35
N ALA A 183 21.87 4.16 10.73
CA ALA A 183 22.66 3.15 10.02
C ALA A 183 21.86 1.86 9.81
N LEU A 184 21.84 1.36 8.58
CA LEU A 184 21.29 0.05 8.26
C LEU A 184 22.40 -0.99 8.29
N SER A 185 22.30 -1.95 9.21
CA SER A 185 23.28 -3.03 9.34
C SER A 185 22.72 -4.37 8.89
N HIS A 186 23.43 -5.05 7.99
CA HIS A 186 23.08 -6.40 7.54
C HIS A 186 23.05 -7.41 8.71
N ALA A 187 23.96 -7.31 9.67
CA ALA A 187 23.99 -8.20 10.84
C ALA A 187 22.73 -8.03 11.71
N VAL A 188 22.29 -6.79 11.92
CA VAL A 188 21.07 -6.47 12.69
C VAL A 188 19.81 -6.88 11.92
N LEU A 189 19.81 -6.81 10.59
CA LEU A 189 18.69 -7.26 9.77
C LEU A 189 18.50 -8.78 9.83
N LEU A 190 19.60 -9.54 9.82
CA LEU A 190 19.55 -11.01 9.86
C LEU A 190 19.22 -11.55 11.27
N ASP A 191 19.68 -10.87 12.32
CA ASP A 191 19.40 -11.22 13.72
C ASP A 191 18.90 -9.99 14.50
N PRO A 192 17.62 -9.59 14.30
CA PRO A 192 17.10 -8.39 14.92
C PRO A 192 16.91 -8.56 16.43
N PRO A 193 17.08 -7.48 17.21
CA PRO A 193 16.82 -7.49 18.64
C PRO A 193 15.35 -7.82 18.94
N PRO A 194 15.00 -8.23 20.19
CA PRO A 194 13.66 -8.66 20.54
C PRO A 194 12.57 -7.63 20.13
N PRO A 195 11.45 -8.07 19.53
CA PRO A 195 10.35 -7.18 19.16
C PRO A 195 9.88 -6.32 20.35
N GLY A 196 9.72 -5.02 20.12
CA GLY A 196 9.35 -4.04 21.17
C GLY A 196 10.53 -3.32 21.83
N SER A 197 11.77 -3.70 21.52
CA SER A 197 12.99 -2.99 21.99
C SER A 197 13.44 -1.82 21.10
N TYR A 198 12.76 -1.60 19.97
CA TYR A 198 13.02 -0.54 19.01
C TYR A 198 11.70 0.05 18.49
N PRO A 199 11.69 1.33 18.08
CA PRO A 199 10.52 1.95 17.46
C PRO A 199 10.27 1.35 16.07
N GLY A 200 9.02 1.05 15.77
CA GLY A 200 8.64 0.50 14.47
C GLY A 200 7.35 -0.29 14.51
N PRO A 201 6.71 -0.55 13.35
CA PRO A 201 5.62 -1.50 13.28
C PRO A 201 6.15 -2.86 13.75
N SER A 202 5.61 -3.35 14.87
CA SER A 202 6.00 -4.65 15.41
C SER A 202 5.85 -5.73 14.32
N PRO A 203 6.80 -6.67 14.13
CA PRO A 203 6.62 -7.80 13.22
C PRO A 203 5.30 -8.55 13.44
N SER A 204 4.79 -8.52 14.69
CA SER A 204 3.50 -9.06 15.04
C SER A 204 2.35 -8.38 14.27
N SER A 205 2.43 -7.10 13.92
CA SER A 205 1.35 -6.39 13.22
C SER A 205 1.25 -6.82 11.76
N ALA A 206 2.36 -7.01 11.05
CA ALA A 206 2.35 -7.48 9.66
C ALA A 206 1.86 -8.94 9.58
N LEU A 207 2.40 -9.82 10.41
CA LEU A 207 1.94 -11.21 10.51
C LEU A 207 0.47 -11.26 10.95
N GLN A 208 0.06 -10.45 11.93
CA GLN A 208 -1.33 -10.37 12.37
C GLN A 208 -2.24 -9.86 11.25
N GLN A 209 -1.80 -8.91 10.42
CA GLN A 209 -2.58 -8.41 9.29
C GLN A 209 -2.69 -9.46 8.17
N ILE A 210 -1.61 -10.17 7.86
CA ILE A 210 -1.61 -11.32 6.94
C ILE A 210 -2.51 -12.43 7.46
N LEU A 211 -2.45 -12.76 8.75
CA LEU A 211 -3.31 -13.76 9.38
C LEU A 211 -4.77 -13.30 9.48
N LEU A 212 -5.04 -11.99 9.64
CA LEU A 212 -6.39 -11.44 9.63
C LEU A 212 -6.99 -11.53 8.24
N ILE A 213 -6.32 -10.97 7.23
CA ILE A 213 -6.80 -10.97 5.84
C ILE A 213 -6.85 -12.40 5.31
N GLY A 214 -5.76 -13.16 5.47
CA GLY A 214 -5.66 -14.56 5.07
C GLY A 214 -6.59 -15.47 5.86
N GLY A 215 -6.84 -15.20 7.14
CA GLY A 215 -7.81 -15.93 7.96
C GLY A 215 -9.25 -15.66 7.54
N ILE A 216 -9.59 -14.42 7.17
CA ILE A 216 -10.90 -14.07 6.64
C ILE A 216 -11.12 -14.73 5.28
N LEU A 217 -10.21 -14.55 4.33
CA LEU A 217 -10.29 -15.18 3.01
C LEU A 217 -10.29 -16.72 3.14
N GLY A 218 -9.43 -17.26 4.00
CA GLY A 218 -9.34 -18.69 4.29
C GLY A 218 -10.62 -19.24 4.90
N ALA A 219 -11.28 -18.51 5.82
CA ALA A 219 -12.55 -18.92 6.40
C ALA A 219 -13.68 -18.93 5.36
N PHE A 220 -13.77 -17.89 4.53
CA PHE A 220 -14.76 -17.84 3.44
C PHE A 220 -14.50 -18.92 2.38
N GLY A 221 -13.25 -19.09 1.96
CA GLY A 221 -12.85 -20.12 1.01
C GLY A 221 -13.08 -21.53 1.56
N ALA A 222 -12.74 -21.78 2.83
CA ALA A 222 -13.01 -23.05 3.49
C ALA A 222 -14.52 -23.34 3.55
N PHE A 223 -15.32 -22.33 3.87
CA PHE A 223 -16.77 -22.44 3.89
C PHE A 223 -17.32 -22.83 2.50
N GLU A 224 -16.82 -22.19 1.44
CA GLU A 224 -17.17 -22.50 0.06
C GLU A 224 -16.81 -23.94 -0.32
N VAL A 225 -15.58 -24.37 -0.01
CA VAL A 225 -15.11 -25.73 -0.25
C VAL A 225 -15.99 -26.74 0.48
N VAL A 226 -16.37 -26.49 1.74
CA VAL A 226 -17.24 -27.38 2.51
C VAL A 226 -18.62 -27.55 1.84
N LEU A 227 -19.21 -26.48 1.31
CA LEU A 227 -20.50 -26.55 0.63
C LEU A 227 -20.42 -27.26 -0.72
N LEU A 228 -19.43 -26.91 -1.54
CA LEU A 228 -19.20 -27.50 -2.87
C LEU A 228 -18.81 -28.98 -2.77
N ALA A 229 -17.76 -29.28 -2.00
CA ALA A 229 -17.28 -30.64 -1.84
C ALA A 229 -18.30 -31.49 -1.10
N GLY A 230 -19.01 -30.93 -0.10
CA GLY A 230 -20.08 -31.62 0.61
C GLY A 230 -21.20 -32.09 -0.32
N ALA A 231 -21.58 -31.29 -1.32
CA ALA A 231 -22.53 -31.67 -2.36
C ALA A 231 -22.03 -32.86 -3.18
N ALA A 232 -20.80 -32.77 -3.68
CA ALA A 232 -20.17 -33.80 -4.49
C ALA A 232 -20.02 -35.12 -3.72
N PHE A 233 -19.56 -35.05 -2.46
CA PHE A 233 -19.46 -36.20 -1.58
C PHE A 233 -20.82 -36.82 -1.27
N ALA A 234 -21.88 -36.02 -1.09
CA ALA A 234 -23.24 -36.55 -0.91
C ALA A 234 -23.75 -37.30 -2.15
N VAL A 235 -23.44 -36.81 -3.36
CA VAL A 235 -23.76 -37.49 -4.62
C VAL A 235 -22.94 -38.76 -4.78
N ASN A 236 -21.64 -38.71 -4.51
CA ASN A 236 -20.76 -39.87 -4.59
C ASN A 236 -21.17 -40.97 -3.59
N ALA A 237 -21.47 -40.59 -2.34
CA ALA A 237 -21.98 -41.51 -1.32
C ALA A 237 -23.28 -42.19 -1.76
N ARG A 238 -24.15 -41.47 -2.50
CA ARG A 238 -25.37 -42.06 -3.10
C ARG A 238 -25.07 -43.04 -4.22
N GLN A 239 -24.15 -42.70 -5.13
CA GLN A 239 -23.75 -43.60 -6.21
C GLN A 239 -23.13 -44.89 -5.67
N GLN A 240 -22.42 -44.81 -4.55
CA GLN A 240 -21.77 -45.95 -3.89
C GLN A 240 -22.68 -46.67 -2.87
N GLN A 241 -23.97 -46.33 -2.76
CA GLN A 241 -24.87 -46.94 -1.77
C GLN A 241 -24.93 -48.46 -1.85
N ARG A 242 -24.94 -49.03 -3.07
CA ARG A 242 -24.97 -50.48 -3.26
C ARG A 242 -23.69 -51.14 -2.76
N THR A 243 -22.53 -50.55 -3.06
CA THR A 243 -21.22 -51.03 -2.59
C THR A 243 -21.12 -50.97 -1.07
N LEU A 244 -21.55 -49.86 -0.46
CA LEU A 244 -21.61 -49.71 0.99
C LEU A 244 -22.60 -50.70 1.64
N ALA A 245 -23.70 -51.02 0.97
CA ALA A 245 -24.67 -52.03 1.44
C ALA A 245 -24.08 -53.44 1.41
N ILE A 246 -23.26 -53.77 0.40
CA ILE A 246 -22.53 -55.04 0.36
C ILE A 246 -21.55 -55.12 1.54
N VAL A 247 -20.77 -54.07 1.80
CA VAL A 247 -19.86 -54.00 2.96
C VAL A 247 -20.63 -54.13 4.29
N ALA A 248 -21.79 -53.50 4.41
CA ALA A 248 -22.64 -53.64 5.59
C ALA A 248 -23.20 -55.07 5.73
N SER A 249 -23.53 -55.75 4.63
CA SER A 249 -24.12 -57.09 4.64
C SER A 249 -23.15 -58.19 5.10
N ILE A 250 -21.85 -57.97 4.96
CA ILE A 250 -20.78 -58.87 5.46
C ILE A 250 -20.31 -58.51 6.89
N GLY A 251 -21.03 -57.64 7.60
CA GLY A 251 -20.72 -57.26 8.99
C GLY A 251 -20.07 -55.89 9.19
N GLY A 252 -19.99 -55.05 8.16
CA GLY A 252 -19.46 -53.69 8.27
C GLY A 252 -20.28 -52.82 9.23
N SER A 253 -19.66 -52.33 10.30
CA SER A 253 -20.31 -51.42 11.26
C SER A 253 -20.50 -50.01 10.68
N ARG A 254 -21.39 -49.22 11.27
CA ARG A 254 -21.61 -47.81 10.88
C ARG A 254 -20.33 -46.97 10.96
N SER A 255 -19.45 -47.29 11.90
CA SER A 255 -18.15 -46.63 12.05
C SER A 255 -17.22 -46.93 10.88
N ILE A 256 -17.21 -48.18 10.38
CA ILE A 256 -16.44 -48.56 9.19
C ILE A 256 -16.94 -47.79 7.96
N LEU A 257 -18.25 -47.76 7.73
CA LEU A 257 -18.84 -47.01 6.61
C LEU A 257 -18.54 -45.50 6.70
N PHE A 258 -18.61 -44.92 7.91
CA PHE A 258 -18.25 -43.53 8.14
C PHE A 258 -16.77 -43.27 7.83
N ARG A 259 -15.85 -44.11 8.32
CA ARG A 259 -14.41 -43.97 8.07
C ARG A 259 -14.07 -44.08 6.59
N ILE A 260 -14.69 -44.99 5.86
CA ILE A 260 -14.52 -45.11 4.40
C ILE A 260 -14.91 -43.78 3.73
N LEU A 261 -16.11 -43.26 4.00
CA LEU A 261 -16.59 -42.01 3.39
C LEU A 261 -15.83 -40.76 3.88
N ALA A 262 -15.34 -40.73 5.12
CA ALA A 262 -14.58 -39.61 5.65
C ALA A 262 -13.14 -39.59 5.11
N SER A 263 -12.54 -40.77 4.90
CA SER A 263 -11.16 -40.90 4.37
C SER A 263 -11.03 -40.35 2.96
N THR A 264 -12.09 -40.41 2.14
CA THR A 264 -12.06 -39.80 0.80
C THR A 264 -11.88 -38.29 0.89
N GLY A 265 -12.47 -37.64 1.91
CA GLY A 265 -12.29 -36.20 2.15
C GLY A 265 -10.86 -35.85 2.57
N ILE A 266 -10.23 -36.68 3.41
CA ILE A 266 -8.83 -36.50 3.83
C ILE A 266 -7.88 -36.61 2.63
N VAL A 267 -8.02 -37.66 1.82
CA VAL A 267 -7.15 -37.88 0.65
C VAL A 267 -7.33 -36.76 -0.38
N LEU A 268 -8.57 -36.37 -0.69
CA LEU A 268 -8.82 -35.30 -1.64
C LEU A 268 -8.35 -33.94 -1.11
N GLY A 269 -8.48 -33.70 0.20
CA GLY A 269 -7.95 -32.50 0.85
C GLY A 269 -6.42 -32.44 0.82
N ALA A 270 -5.73 -33.57 1.01
CA ALA A 270 -4.26 -33.64 0.93
C ALA A 270 -3.77 -33.38 -0.51
N VAL A 271 -4.36 -34.07 -1.50
CA VAL A 271 -4.00 -33.90 -2.91
C VAL A 271 -4.33 -32.48 -3.38
N GLY A 272 -5.50 -31.97 -3.03
CA GLY A 272 -5.92 -30.60 -3.35
C GLY A 272 -5.04 -29.54 -2.68
N GLY A 273 -4.64 -29.76 -1.43
CA GLY A 273 -3.71 -28.88 -0.71
C GLY A 273 -2.33 -28.85 -1.37
N LEU A 274 -1.78 -30.02 -1.74
CA LEU A 274 -0.49 -30.12 -2.42
C LEU A 274 -0.51 -29.42 -3.78
N LEU A 275 -1.51 -29.72 -4.61
CA LEU A 275 -1.69 -29.08 -5.91
C LEU A 275 -1.92 -27.57 -5.77
N GLY A 276 -2.71 -27.15 -4.78
CA GLY A 276 -2.98 -25.75 -4.49
C GLY A 276 -1.71 -24.99 -4.10
N VAL A 277 -0.83 -25.59 -3.30
CA VAL A 277 0.48 -25.00 -2.96
C VAL A 277 1.35 -24.89 -4.21
N VAL A 278 1.44 -25.93 -5.03
CA VAL A 278 2.23 -25.90 -6.28
C VAL A 278 1.73 -24.81 -7.23
N VAL A 279 0.42 -24.74 -7.47
CA VAL A 279 -0.19 -23.73 -8.33
C VAL A 279 -0.03 -22.33 -7.72
N GLY A 280 -0.18 -22.18 -6.41
CA GLY A 280 0.00 -20.91 -5.71
C GLY A 280 1.43 -20.38 -5.79
N ILE A 281 2.43 -21.24 -5.61
CA ILE A 281 3.84 -20.89 -5.78
C ILE A 281 4.11 -20.48 -7.23
N GLY A 282 3.61 -21.26 -8.20
CA GLY A 282 3.76 -20.94 -9.63
C GLY A 282 3.10 -19.62 -10.02
N ALA A 283 1.89 -19.35 -9.51
CA ALA A 283 1.17 -18.11 -9.74
C ALA A 283 1.89 -16.91 -9.11
N ALA A 284 2.42 -17.05 -7.89
CA ALA A 284 3.22 -16.02 -7.26
C ALA A 284 4.48 -15.71 -8.09
N TRP A 285 5.21 -16.74 -8.51
CA TRP A 285 6.39 -16.61 -9.37
C TRP A 285 6.07 -15.91 -10.69
N LEU A 286 5.01 -16.34 -11.38
CA LEU A 286 4.54 -15.70 -12.60
C LEU A 286 4.14 -14.24 -12.37
N PHE A 287 3.46 -13.95 -11.26
CA PHE A 287 3.09 -12.59 -10.91
C PHE A 287 4.31 -11.70 -10.73
N MET A 288 5.33 -12.13 -9.98
CA MET A 288 6.57 -11.34 -9.82
C MET A 288 7.33 -11.22 -11.13
N ALA A 289 7.33 -12.24 -11.99
CA ALA A 289 7.97 -12.16 -13.30
C ALA A 289 7.28 -11.14 -14.22
N LEU A 290 5.95 -11.01 -14.13
CA LEU A 290 5.17 -10.06 -14.94
C LEU A 290 5.13 -8.64 -14.37
N SER A 291 5.25 -8.50 -13.05
CA SER A 291 5.17 -7.21 -12.34
C SER A 291 6.54 -6.66 -11.92
N GLY A 292 7.59 -7.43 -12.11
CA GLY A 292 8.97 -7.05 -11.84
C GLY A 292 9.40 -5.92 -12.76
N ASP A 293 9.89 -4.85 -12.16
CA ASP A 293 10.50 -3.72 -12.85
C ASP A 293 12.04 -3.79 -12.84
N GLY A 294 12.59 -4.92 -12.38
CA GLY A 294 14.03 -5.16 -12.23
C GLY A 294 14.64 -4.63 -10.92
N SER A 295 13.85 -3.97 -10.06
CA SER A 295 14.29 -3.62 -8.71
C SER A 295 14.21 -4.82 -7.76
N SER A 296 15.30 -5.07 -7.04
CA SER A 296 15.39 -6.08 -5.98
C SER A 296 14.69 -5.64 -4.68
N THR A 297 14.39 -4.35 -4.50
CA THR A 297 13.66 -3.85 -3.31
C THR A 297 12.15 -4.00 -3.46
N ARG A 298 11.64 -4.08 -4.69
CA ARG A 298 10.22 -4.27 -4.98
C ARG A 298 9.74 -5.67 -4.60
N TYR A 299 10.48 -6.69 -5.01
CA TYR A 299 10.26 -8.07 -4.62
C TYR A 299 11.54 -8.63 -4.03
N TYR A 300 11.61 -8.72 -2.70
CA TYR A 300 12.73 -9.31 -1.96
C TYR A 300 12.96 -10.81 -2.26
N GLY A 301 12.25 -11.40 -3.23
CA GLY A 301 12.34 -12.81 -3.61
C GLY A 301 11.26 -13.71 -2.99
N VAL A 302 11.23 -14.98 -3.42
CA VAL A 302 10.25 -15.98 -2.99
C VAL A 302 10.74 -16.71 -1.75
N HIS A 303 10.39 -16.19 -0.59
CA HIS A 303 10.68 -16.85 0.67
C HIS A 303 9.60 -17.88 1.00
N LEU A 304 9.87 -19.14 0.66
CA LEU A 304 8.99 -20.26 0.98
C LEU A 304 9.22 -20.66 2.44
N ASN A 305 8.28 -20.30 3.32
CA ASN A 305 8.30 -20.79 4.70
C ASN A 305 7.67 -22.20 4.77
N PRO A 306 8.46 -23.26 5.00
CA PRO A 306 7.95 -24.64 4.97
C PRO A 306 6.92 -24.89 6.08
N VAL A 307 7.01 -24.19 7.21
CA VAL A 307 6.04 -24.31 8.32
C VAL A 307 4.68 -23.77 7.86
N LEU A 308 4.66 -22.60 7.22
CA LEU A 308 3.43 -21.99 6.72
C LEU A 308 2.79 -22.84 5.62
N LEU A 309 3.58 -23.37 4.68
CA LEU A 309 3.10 -24.27 3.64
C LEU A 309 2.51 -25.56 4.24
N THR A 310 3.14 -26.12 5.26
CA THR A 310 2.63 -27.30 5.97
C THR A 310 1.32 -27.01 6.68
N ILE A 311 1.18 -25.83 7.31
CA ILE A 311 -0.08 -25.39 7.93
C ILE A 311 -1.19 -25.27 6.89
N VAL A 312 -0.91 -24.73 5.71
CA VAL A 312 -1.90 -24.61 4.62
C VAL A 312 -2.35 -25.98 4.11
N ILE A 313 -1.42 -26.92 3.92
CA ILE A 313 -1.76 -28.29 3.50
C ILE A 313 -2.57 -28.99 4.59
N ALA A 314 -2.15 -28.89 5.85
CA ALA A 314 -2.89 -29.46 6.98
C ALA A 314 -4.30 -28.87 7.09
N PHE A 315 -4.44 -27.56 6.89
CA PHE A 315 -5.73 -26.89 6.84
C PHE A 315 -6.61 -27.44 5.70
N ALA A 316 -6.08 -27.59 4.49
CA ALA A 316 -6.81 -28.18 3.36
C ALA A 316 -7.30 -29.62 3.66
N VAL A 317 -6.49 -30.43 4.34
CA VAL A 317 -6.88 -31.78 4.80
C VAL A 317 -8.03 -31.71 5.80
N VAL A 318 -7.94 -30.81 6.80
CA VAL A 318 -9.00 -30.63 7.81
C VAL A 318 -10.30 -30.19 7.13
N ILE A 319 -10.24 -29.24 6.21
CA ILE A 319 -11.42 -28.77 5.47
C ILE A 319 -12.02 -29.87 4.59
N GLY A 320 -11.20 -30.63 3.88
CA GLY A 320 -11.65 -31.78 3.08
C GLY A 320 -12.31 -32.86 3.93
N TRP A 321 -11.77 -33.13 5.12
CA TRP A 321 -12.39 -34.02 6.10
C TRP A 321 -13.73 -33.49 6.60
N VAL A 322 -13.79 -32.22 7.04
CA VAL A 322 -15.02 -31.57 7.52
C VAL A 322 -16.11 -31.59 6.46
N ALA A 323 -15.77 -31.32 5.21
CA ALA A 323 -16.70 -31.39 4.07
C ALA A 323 -17.32 -32.78 3.89
N ALA A 324 -16.59 -33.85 4.20
CA ALA A 324 -17.05 -35.22 4.09
C ALA A 324 -17.91 -35.68 5.29
N ILE A 325 -17.88 -35.01 6.44
CA ILE A 325 -18.56 -35.46 7.67
C ILE A 325 -20.08 -35.61 7.48
N ALA A 326 -20.76 -34.56 7.01
CA ALA A 326 -22.22 -34.59 6.84
C ALA A 326 -22.71 -35.69 5.87
N PRO A 327 -22.11 -35.87 4.66
CA PRO A 327 -22.45 -36.98 3.79
C PRO A 327 -22.03 -38.34 4.36
N ALA A 328 -20.90 -38.44 5.07
CA ALA A 328 -20.47 -39.69 5.72
C ALA A 328 -21.43 -40.14 6.82
N ILE A 329 -21.93 -39.22 7.66
CA ILE A 329 -22.95 -39.54 8.68
C ILE A 329 -24.23 -40.04 8.00
N SER A 330 -24.67 -39.35 6.95
CA SER A 330 -25.90 -39.71 6.22
C SER A 330 -25.76 -41.05 5.51
N GLY A 331 -24.60 -41.33 4.91
CA GLY A 331 -24.29 -42.59 4.24
C GLY A 331 -24.12 -43.77 5.21
N SER A 332 -23.59 -43.54 6.41
CA SER A 332 -23.44 -44.57 7.44
C SER A 332 -24.76 -45.08 8.02
N LYS A 333 -25.86 -44.34 7.84
CA LYS A 333 -27.23 -44.68 8.30
C LYS A 333 -28.10 -45.30 7.18
N LEU A 334 -27.45 -45.83 6.16
CA LEU A 334 -28.01 -46.57 5.04
C LEU A 334 -28.90 -47.75 5.48
N ASP A 335 -30.06 -47.90 4.84
CA ASP A 335 -30.90 -49.10 4.91
C ASP A 335 -30.34 -50.16 3.94
N VAL A 336 -29.74 -51.21 4.50
CA VAL A 336 -29.08 -52.29 3.74
C VAL A 336 -30.08 -53.01 2.82
N VAL A 337 -31.27 -53.33 3.34
CA VAL A 337 -32.30 -54.05 2.57
C VAL A 337 -32.91 -53.13 1.51
N GLY A 338 -33.17 -51.87 1.87
CA GLY A 338 -33.66 -50.85 0.94
C GLY A 338 -32.70 -50.57 -0.22
N ALA A 339 -31.40 -50.47 0.05
CA ALA A 339 -30.40 -50.23 -0.98
C ALA A 339 -30.17 -51.43 -1.90
N LEU A 340 -30.20 -52.66 -1.37
CA LEU A 340 -30.11 -53.88 -2.18
C LEU A 340 -31.35 -54.08 -3.07
N ARG A 341 -32.54 -53.67 -2.59
CA ARG A 341 -33.80 -53.68 -3.36
C ARG A 341 -33.94 -52.52 -4.35
N GLY A 342 -33.02 -51.56 -4.35
CA GLY A 342 -33.11 -50.35 -5.18
C GLY A 342 -34.26 -49.40 -4.78
N ALA A 343 -34.84 -49.57 -3.59
CA ALA A 343 -35.97 -48.77 -3.11
C ALA A 343 -35.49 -47.36 -2.75
N ARG A 344 -35.72 -46.41 -3.67
CA ARG A 344 -35.40 -44.98 -3.46
C ARG A 344 -36.48 -44.33 -2.61
N ARG A 345 -36.45 -44.50 -1.29
CA ARG A 345 -37.29 -43.67 -0.40
C ARG A 345 -36.61 -42.31 -0.20
N PRO A 346 -37.16 -41.20 -0.74
CA PRO A 346 -36.63 -39.89 -0.44
C PRO A 346 -36.80 -39.63 1.07
N PRO A 347 -35.75 -39.15 1.77
CA PRO A 347 -35.87 -38.79 3.17
C PRO A 347 -36.88 -37.64 3.32
N ASN A 348 -37.84 -37.77 4.24
CA ASN A 348 -38.77 -36.69 4.56
C ASN A 348 -37.98 -35.53 5.22
N PRO A 349 -37.91 -34.34 4.61
CA PRO A 349 -37.31 -33.19 5.27
C PRO A 349 -38.22 -32.75 6.43
N GLY A 350 -37.76 -32.95 7.66
CA GLY A 350 -38.50 -32.51 8.84
C GLY A 350 -38.72 -31.00 8.87
N ARG A 351 -39.93 -30.57 9.30
CA ARG A 351 -40.37 -29.15 9.35
C ARG A 351 -39.46 -28.24 10.19
N ARG A 352 -38.60 -28.80 11.05
CA ARG A 352 -37.70 -28.07 11.97
C ARG A 352 -36.48 -27.43 11.29
N ARG A 353 -35.90 -28.08 10.26
CA ARG A 353 -34.68 -27.59 9.58
C ARG A 353 -34.80 -26.17 9.00
N PRO A 354 -35.87 -25.82 8.29
CA PRO A 354 -35.99 -24.45 7.76
C PRO A 354 -36.24 -23.38 8.83
N ILE A 355 -36.88 -23.73 9.96
CA ILE A 355 -37.08 -22.79 11.07
C ILE A 355 -35.73 -22.46 11.72
N ILE A 356 -34.89 -23.48 11.92
CA ILE A 356 -33.51 -23.29 12.39
C ILE A 356 -32.73 -22.41 11.40
N GLY A 357 -32.88 -22.66 10.10
CA GLY A 357 -32.26 -21.82 9.07
C GLY A 357 -32.67 -20.35 9.16
N LEU A 358 -33.95 -20.07 9.40
CA LEU A 358 -34.45 -18.70 9.55
C LEU A 358 -33.88 -18.02 10.80
N ILE A 359 -33.81 -18.73 11.92
CA ILE A 359 -33.21 -18.22 13.16
C ILE A 359 -31.72 -17.91 12.94
N VAL A 360 -30.97 -18.82 12.33
CA VAL A 360 -29.54 -18.63 12.05
C VAL A 360 -29.31 -17.46 11.08
N LEU A 361 -30.17 -17.30 10.07
CA LEU A 361 -30.15 -16.16 9.15
C LEU A 361 -30.38 -14.83 9.89
N LEU A 362 -31.39 -14.78 10.76
CA LEU A 362 -31.68 -13.57 11.56
C LEU A 362 -30.55 -13.24 12.52
N VAL A 363 -29.97 -14.24 13.19
CA VAL A 363 -28.81 -14.06 14.05
C VAL A 363 -27.62 -13.53 13.24
N GLY A 364 -27.31 -14.13 12.08
CA GLY A 364 -26.23 -13.67 11.21
C GLY A 364 -26.41 -12.22 10.75
N PHE A 365 -27.65 -11.84 10.40
CA PHE A 365 -27.98 -10.47 10.01
C PHE A 365 -27.78 -9.50 11.18
N VAL A 366 -28.26 -9.85 12.37
CA VAL A 366 -28.07 -9.03 13.58
C VAL A 366 -26.59 -8.91 13.93
N LEU A 367 -25.81 -9.98 13.86
CA LEU A 367 -24.36 -9.93 14.11
C LEU A 367 -23.63 -9.03 13.11
N THR A 368 -23.99 -9.12 11.82
CA THR A 368 -23.38 -8.28 10.78
C THR A 368 -23.75 -6.80 10.99
N ALA A 369 -25.03 -6.51 11.23
CA ALA A 369 -25.51 -5.15 11.44
C ALA A 369 -24.93 -4.54 12.72
N THR A 370 -24.94 -5.28 13.83
CA THR A 370 -24.36 -4.82 15.11
C THR A 370 -22.85 -4.67 15.02
N GLY A 371 -22.13 -5.57 14.36
CA GLY A 371 -20.71 -5.45 14.11
C GLY A 371 -20.37 -4.24 13.24
N GLY A 372 -21.11 -4.01 12.15
CA GLY A 372 -20.93 -2.85 11.27
C GLY A 372 -21.23 -1.53 11.98
N ILE A 373 -22.35 -1.45 12.68
CA ILE A 373 -22.72 -0.26 13.49
C ILE A 373 -21.68 -0.03 14.59
N ALA A 374 -21.27 -1.08 15.30
CA ALA A 374 -20.24 -0.98 16.33
C ALA A 374 -18.90 -0.51 15.74
N LEU A 375 -18.50 -0.95 14.55
CA LEU A 375 -17.30 -0.44 13.90
C LEU A 375 -17.43 1.04 13.54
N VAL A 376 -18.57 1.47 12.99
CA VAL A 376 -18.80 2.90 12.70
C VAL A 376 -18.76 3.72 13.98
N VAL A 377 -19.46 3.30 15.04
CA VAL A 377 -19.48 4.01 16.33
C VAL A 377 -18.12 3.97 17.04
N LEU A 378 -17.41 2.86 16.98
CA LEU A 378 -16.08 2.76 17.60
C LEU A 378 -15.06 3.58 16.82
N ALA A 379 -15.14 3.57 15.49
CA ALA A 379 -14.33 4.40 14.60
C ALA A 379 -14.61 5.89 14.81
N THR A 380 -15.88 6.31 14.98
CA THR A 380 -16.14 7.69 15.39
C THR A 380 -15.47 7.95 16.73
N THR A 381 -15.48 7.01 17.68
CA THR A 381 -14.73 7.14 18.94
C THR A 381 -13.20 6.94 18.86
N GLY A 382 -12.60 6.92 17.66
CA GLY A 382 -11.17 6.67 17.44
C GLY A 382 -10.70 5.24 17.77
N ARG A 383 -11.55 4.44 18.41
CA ARG A 383 -11.28 3.05 18.74
C ARG A 383 -11.24 2.21 17.47
N THR A 384 -10.05 2.08 16.91
CA THR A 384 -9.80 1.23 15.75
C THR A 384 -9.50 -0.22 16.19
N PRO A 385 -9.57 -1.19 15.27
CA PRO A 385 -9.16 -2.58 15.54
C PRO A 385 -7.69 -2.69 15.99
N GLY A 386 -6.85 -1.69 15.72
CA GLY A 386 -5.48 -1.64 16.21
C GLY A 386 -5.40 -1.32 17.71
N THR A 387 -6.24 -0.39 18.19
CA THR A 387 -6.13 0.17 19.55
C THR A 387 -7.06 -0.48 20.57
N SER A 388 -8.19 -1.06 20.15
CA SER A 388 -9.22 -1.55 21.09
C SER A 388 -9.64 -3.01 20.85
N GLY A 389 -9.75 -3.78 21.93
CA GLY A 389 -10.29 -5.15 21.88
C GLY A 389 -11.76 -5.20 21.43
N LEU A 390 -12.54 -4.16 21.72
CA LEU A 390 -13.93 -4.03 21.28
C LEU A 390 -14.04 -3.88 19.76
N ALA A 391 -13.17 -3.10 19.12
CA ALA A 391 -13.18 -2.98 17.67
C ALA A 391 -12.73 -4.29 16.99
N LYS A 392 -11.75 -5.00 17.56
CA LYS A 392 -11.38 -6.36 17.11
C LYS A 392 -12.57 -7.32 17.19
N PHE A 393 -13.33 -7.25 18.29
CA PHE A 393 -14.55 -8.03 18.44
C PHE A 393 -15.60 -7.65 17.39
N ALA A 394 -15.81 -6.35 17.14
CA ALA A 394 -16.75 -5.87 16.12
C ALA A 394 -16.37 -6.34 14.70
N VAL A 395 -15.08 -6.34 14.33
CA VAL A 395 -14.61 -6.95 13.07
C VAL A 395 -14.95 -8.44 13.03
N THR A 396 -14.75 -9.16 14.13
CA THR A 396 -15.07 -10.59 14.22
C THR A 396 -16.56 -10.84 13.97
N LEU A 397 -17.45 -9.98 14.47
CA LEU A 397 -18.89 -10.07 14.22
C LEU A 397 -19.23 -9.87 12.73
N VAL A 398 -18.56 -8.94 12.05
CA VAL A 398 -18.74 -8.68 10.61
C VAL A 398 -18.27 -9.85 9.76
N VAL A 399 -17.37 -10.70 10.26
CA VAL A 399 -16.94 -11.92 9.56
C VAL A 399 -17.89 -13.10 9.87
N ILE A 400 -18.24 -13.30 11.13
CA ILE A 400 -19.09 -14.43 11.55
C ILE A 400 -20.54 -14.24 11.07
N GLY A 401 -21.03 -13.01 11.06
CA GLY A 401 -22.41 -12.68 10.69
C GLY A 401 -22.77 -13.15 9.26
N PRO A 402 -22.02 -12.79 8.21
CA PRO A 402 -22.27 -13.25 6.85
C PRO A 402 -22.11 -14.76 6.68
N LEU A 403 -21.17 -15.40 7.37
CA LEU A 403 -21.04 -16.87 7.37
C LEU A 403 -22.29 -17.53 7.96
N ALA A 404 -22.80 -17.02 9.08
CA ALA A 404 -24.05 -17.46 9.67
C ALA A 404 -25.25 -17.22 8.72
N CYS A 405 -25.32 -16.06 8.06
CA CYS A 405 -26.34 -15.78 7.05
C CYS A 405 -26.33 -16.82 5.92
N GLN A 406 -25.16 -17.18 5.40
CA GLN A 406 -25.04 -18.18 4.33
C GLN A 406 -25.49 -19.57 4.81
N ILE A 407 -25.09 -19.98 6.01
CA ILE A 407 -25.57 -21.24 6.62
C ILE A 407 -27.09 -21.22 6.79
N GLY A 408 -27.63 -20.12 7.31
CA GLY A 408 -29.07 -19.93 7.48
C GLY A 408 -29.82 -20.03 6.15
N LEU A 409 -29.31 -19.37 5.10
CA LEU A 409 -29.92 -19.37 3.78
C LEU A 409 -29.82 -20.75 3.10
N ALA A 410 -28.71 -21.47 3.26
CA ALA A 410 -28.55 -22.85 2.80
C ALA A 410 -29.54 -23.80 3.51
N LEU A 411 -29.72 -23.67 4.82
CA LEU A 411 -30.70 -24.45 5.60
C LEU A 411 -32.15 -24.11 5.22
N CYS A 412 -32.41 -22.86 4.83
CA CYS A 412 -33.68 -22.39 4.28
C CYS A 412 -33.94 -22.83 2.84
N GLY A 413 -32.97 -23.44 2.16
CA GLY A 413 -33.07 -23.87 0.75
C GLY A 413 -34.38 -24.59 0.39
N PRO A 414 -34.88 -25.57 1.16
CA PRO A 414 -36.15 -26.22 0.87
C PRO A 414 -37.38 -25.30 0.93
N LEU A 415 -37.39 -24.28 1.81
CA LEU A 415 -38.46 -23.28 1.84
C LEU A 415 -38.36 -22.34 0.65
N LEU A 416 -37.15 -21.85 0.35
CA LEU A 416 -36.90 -20.99 -0.80
C LEU A 416 -37.34 -21.65 -2.10
N LEU A 417 -36.98 -22.92 -2.32
CA LEU A 417 -37.40 -23.69 -3.49
C LEU A 417 -38.93 -23.85 -3.57
N ARG A 418 -39.61 -24.05 -2.43
CA ARG A 418 -41.09 -24.10 -2.38
C ARG A 418 -41.70 -22.74 -2.70
N TRP A 419 -41.12 -21.66 -2.19
CA TRP A 419 -41.57 -20.30 -2.44
C TRP A 419 -41.38 -19.91 -3.92
N ILE A 420 -40.24 -20.22 -4.51
CA ILE A 420 -39.97 -20.05 -5.96
C ILE A 420 -40.94 -20.89 -6.80
N ALA A 421 -41.26 -22.12 -6.36
CA ALA A 421 -42.26 -22.96 -7.03
C ALA A 421 -43.68 -22.35 -6.98
N THR A 422 -44.00 -21.50 -5.99
CA THR A 422 -45.26 -20.76 -5.95
C THR A 422 -45.25 -19.54 -6.87
N LEU A 423 -44.12 -18.84 -7.01
CA LEU A 423 -43.97 -17.70 -7.92
C LEU A 423 -44.01 -18.11 -9.40
N THR A 424 -43.50 -19.30 -9.72
CA THR A 424 -43.46 -19.83 -11.09
C THR A 424 -44.77 -20.51 -11.54
N THR A 425 -45.86 -20.31 -10.80
CA THR A 425 -47.18 -20.86 -11.16
C THR A 425 -47.71 -20.34 -12.50
N ARG A 426 -47.37 -19.09 -12.85
CA ARG A 426 -47.74 -18.43 -14.12
C ARG A 426 -46.69 -18.58 -15.23
N ALA A 427 -45.56 -19.23 -14.96
CA ALA A 427 -44.50 -19.43 -15.94
C ALA A 427 -44.81 -20.57 -16.93
N THR A 428 -43.96 -20.74 -17.95
CA THR A 428 -44.08 -21.82 -18.93
C THR A 428 -44.08 -23.20 -18.27
N ILE A 429 -44.67 -24.20 -18.94
CA ILE A 429 -44.83 -25.57 -18.41
C ILE A 429 -43.48 -26.16 -18.01
N GLY A 430 -42.42 -25.94 -18.80
CA GLY A 430 -41.07 -26.39 -18.51
C GLY A 430 -40.49 -25.80 -17.21
N ALA A 431 -40.61 -24.48 -17.02
CA ALA A 431 -40.15 -23.81 -15.81
C ALA A 431 -40.88 -24.33 -14.55
N ARG A 432 -42.19 -24.54 -14.65
CA ARG A 432 -43.02 -25.02 -13.55
C ARG A 432 -42.72 -26.47 -13.16
N LEU A 433 -42.41 -27.33 -14.14
CA LEU A 433 -41.97 -28.70 -13.89
C LEU A 433 -40.59 -28.72 -13.22
N ALA A 434 -39.65 -27.92 -13.73
CA ALA A 434 -38.29 -27.82 -13.19
C ALA A 434 -38.27 -27.32 -11.73
N THR A 435 -39.02 -26.25 -11.40
CA THR A 435 -39.05 -25.71 -10.03
C THR A 435 -39.74 -26.65 -9.04
N ARG A 436 -40.80 -27.35 -9.47
CA ARG A 436 -41.46 -28.36 -8.63
C ARG A 436 -40.59 -29.58 -8.38
N ASP A 437 -39.83 -30.04 -9.38
CA ASP A 437 -38.87 -31.14 -9.19
C ASP A 437 -37.74 -30.74 -8.24
N ALA A 438 -37.18 -29.55 -8.43
CA ALA A 438 -36.16 -28.98 -7.56
C ALA A 438 -36.63 -28.89 -6.09
N ALA A 439 -37.88 -28.45 -5.86
CA ALA A 439 -38.48 -28.35 -4.52
C ALA A 439 -38.80 -29.71 -3.89
N ARG A 440 -39.09 -30.75 -4.70
CA ARG A 440 -39.35 -32.12 -4.23
C ARG A 440 -38.06 -32.87 -3.88
N ASN A 441 -36.94 -32.52 -4.51
CA ASN A 441 -35.65 -33.17 -4.34
C ASN A 441 -34.59 -32.25 -3.70
N PRO A 442 -34.84 -31.66 -2.51
CA PRO A 442 -33.94 -30.68 -1.90
C PRO A 442 -32.56 -31.26 -1.59
N ALA A 443 -32.48 -32.57 -1.37
CA ALA A 443 -31.23 -33.25 -1.07
C ALA A 443 -30.28 -33.33 -2.29
N ARG A 444 -30.70 -32.88 -3.48
CA ARG A 444 -29.87 -32.68 -4.67
C ARG A 444 -29.69 -31.19 -4.98
N THR A 445 -30.75 -30.39 -4.83
CA THR A 445 -30.76 -28.98 -5.26
C THR A 445 -30.14 -28.01 -4.24
N VAL A 446 -30.35 -28.23 -2.94
CA VAL A 446 -29.91 -27.30 -1.88
C VAL A 446 -28.38 -27.14 -1.84
N PRO A 447 -27.56 -28.20 -1.97
CA PRO A 447 -26.11 -28.03 -1.99
C PRO A 447 -25.61 -27.23 -3.21
N ALA A 448 -26.19 -27.44 -4.39
CA ALA A 448 -25.86 -26.67 -5.59
C ALA A 448 -26.24 -25.19 -5.45
N PHE A 449 -27.42 -24.91 -4.87
CA PHE A 449 -27.84 -23.56 -4.53
C PHE A 449 -26.91 -22.89 -3.51
N ALA A 450 -26.52 -23.61 -2.45
CA ALA A 450 -25.63 -23.09 -1.43
C ALA A 450 -24.24 -22.74 -2.00
N ALA A 451 -23.72 -23.58 -2.90
CA ALA A 451 -22.49 -23.29 -3.62
C ALA A 451 -22.58 -22.00 -4.46
N ILE A 452 -23.62 -21.87 -5.30
CA ILE A 452 -23.83 -20.66 -6.12
C ILE A 452 -23.95 -19.43 -5.21
N LEU A 453 -24.73 -19.52 -4.14
CA LEU A 453 -24.89 -18.45 -3.17
C LEU A 453 -23.55 -17.98 -2.59
N THR A 454 -22.70 -18.91 -2.16
CA THR A 454 -21.39 -18.58 -1.59
C THR A 454 -20.45 -17.98 -2.63
N THR A 455 -20.38 -18.54 -3.85
CA THR A 455 -19.55 -17.99 -4.92
C THR A 455 -19.91 -16.54 -5.26
N VAL A 456 -21.22 -16.24 -5.37
CA VAL A 456 -21.70 -14.89 -5.66
C VAL A 456 -21.42 -13.97 -4.47
N PHE A 457 -21.60 -14.44 -3.23
CA PHE A 457 -21.28 -13.66 -2.04
C PHE A 457 -19.80 -13.27 -2.00
N VAL A 458 -18.87 -14.22 -2.21
CA VAL A 458 -17.43 -13.95 -2.16
C VAL A 458 -17.03 -12.96 -3.25
N ALA A 459 -17.56 -13.10 -4.47
CA ALA A 459 -17.29 -12.18 -5.56
C ALA A 459 -17.83 -10.76 -5.27
N VAL A 460 -19.08 -10.65 -4.81
CA VAL A 460 -19.68 -9.34 -4.46
C VAL A 460 -18.93 -8.70 -3.30
N PHE A 461 -18.57 -9.46 -2.26
CA PHE A 461 -17.80 -8.96 -1.13
C PHE A 461 -16.43 -8.42 -1.56
N ALA A 462 -15.69 -9.18 -2.36
CA ALA A 462 -14.39 -8.74 -2.87
C ALA A 462 -14.52 -7.47 -3.73
N MET A 463 -15.50 -7.43 -4.64
CA MET A 463 -15.76 -6.23 -5.46
C MET A 463 -16.18 -5.03 -4.61
N SER A 464 -16.98 -5.21 -3.56
CA SER A 464 -17.35 -4.12 -2.64
C SER A 464 -16.15 -3.59 -1.86
N VAL A 465 -15.21 -4.44 -1.45
CA VAL A 465 -13.97 -3.99 -0.79
C VAL A 465 -13.12 -3.16 -1.75
N VAL A 466 -12.94 -3.62 -2.99
CA VAL A 466 -12.20 -2.87 -4.02
C VAL A 466 -12.89 -1.54 -4.35
N ALA A 467 -14.21 -1.56 -4.57
CA ALA A 467 -14.99 -0.36 -4.85
C ALA A 467 -14.96 0.63 -3.67
N SER A 468 -14.99 0.14 -2.43
CA SER A 468 -14.86 0.99 -1.24
C SER A 468 -13.46 1.60 -1.14
N ALA A 469 -12.41 0.86 -1.47
CA ALA A 469 -11.05 1.40 -1.50
C ALA A 469 -10.93 2.50 -2.58
N GLN A 470 -11.47 2.26 -3.77
CA GLN A 470 -11.53 3.26 -4.84
C GLN A 470 -12.35 4.49 -4.45
N ALA A 471 -13.48 4.31 -3.74
CA ALA A 471 -14.27 5.43 -3.25
C ALA A 471 -13.52 6.26 -2.20
N VAL A 472 -12.79 5.62 -1.27
CA VAL A 472 -11.93 6.32 -0.31
C VAL A 472 -10.82 7.07 -1.01
N GLU A 473 -10.18 6.47 -2.01
CA GLU A 473 -9.14 7.11 -2.80
C GLU A 473 -9.69 8.31 -3.57
N ALA A 474 -10.87 8.19 -4.18
CA ALA A 474 -11.54 9.28 -4.87
C ALA A 474 -11.90 10.44 -3.92
N THR A 475 -12.34 10.15 -2.68
CA THR A 475 -12.62 11.19 -1.67
C THR A 475 -11.35 11.87 -1.17
N LYS A 476 -10.24 11.13 -1.08
CA LYS A 476 -8.93 11.66 -0.67
C LYS A 476 -8.13 12.26 -1.82
N TYR A 477 -8.63 12.11 -3.06
CA TYR A 477 -7.96 12.59 -4.24
C TYR A 477 -7.84 14.12 -4.18
N ARG A 478 -6.60 14.61 -4.19
CA ARG A 478 -6.30 16.03 -4.26
C ARG A 478 -6.08 16.40 -5.72
N TYR A 479 -6.90 17.31 -6.25
CA TYR A 479 -6.79 17.77 -7.63
C TYR A 479 -5.55 18.64 -7.81
N VAL A 480 -4.55 18.14 -8.56
CA VAL A 480 -3.34 18.91 -8.91
C VAL A 480 -3.56 19.71 -10.20
N THR A 481 -4.19 19.10 -11.21
CA THR A 481 -4.60 19.74 -12.48
C THR A 481 -5.96 19.17 -12.91
N ALA A 482 -6.70 19.90 -13.76
CA ALA A 482 -7.93 19.37 -14.32
C ALA A 482 -7.64 18.24 -15.32
N GLU A 483 -8.65 17.40 -15.59
CA GLU A 483 -8.54 16.32 -16.55
C GLU A 483 -8.17 16.86 -17.95
N GLY A 484 -7.16 16.26 -18.59
CA GLY A 484 -6.66 16.71 -19.89
C GLY A 484 -5.68 17.90 -19.84
N GLN A 485 -5.29 18.36 -18.65
CA GLN A 485 -4.25 19.38 -18.48
C GLN A 485 -2.94 18.78 -17.99
N VAL A 486 -1.82 19.40 -18.39
CA VAL A 486 -0.47 19.05 -17.95
C VAL A 486 0.15 20.29 -17.31
N MET A 487 0.58 20.18 -16.07
CA MET A 487 1.39 21.20 -15.40
C MET A 487 2.84 20.76 -15.39
N SER A 488 3.73 21.61 -15.90
CA SER A 488 5.17 21.42 -15.83
C SER A 488 5.77 22.50 -14.95
N ARG A 489 6.42 22.09 -13.85
CA ARG A 489 7.24 22.98 -13.03
C ARG A 489 8.68 22.86 -13.49
N VAL A 490 9.36 23.99 -13.63
CA VAL A 490 10.78 24.00 -13.98
C VAL A 490 11.54 24.53 -12.78
N ASN A 491 12.10 23.61 -12.01
CA ASN A 491 13.01 23.92 -10.94
C ASN A 491 14.42 23.79 -11.52
N ASN A 492 15.14 24.90 -11.60
CA ASN A 492 16.55 24.88 -11.97
C ASN A 492 17.36 24.93 -10.68
N TYR A 493 18.26 23.98 -10.47
CA TYR A 493 19.12 23.95 -9.30
C TYR A 493 20.55 24.23 -9.72
N ASP A 494 21.29 25.01 -8.93
CA ASP A 494 22.73 25.16 -9.14
C ASP A 494 23.53 24.03 -8.47
N ALA A 495 24.86 24.12 -8.57
CA ALA A 495 25.79 23.15 -8.00
C ALA A 495 25.60 22.92 -6.49
N HIS A 496 25.16 23.95 -5.77
CA HIS A 496 24.96 23.92 -4.32
C HIS A 496 23.55 23.43 -3.95
N GLY A 497 22.72 23.11 -4.94
CA GLY A 497 21.32 22.72 -4.72
C GLY A 497 20.40 23.91 -4.48
N GLU A 498 20.85 25.14 -4.77
CA GLU A 498 20.03 26.34 -4.66
C GLU A 498 19.12 26.46 -5.89
N MET A 499 17.83 26.74 -5.66
CA MET A 499 16.91 26.98 -6.77
C MET A 499 17.21 28.32 -7.45
N LYS A 500 17.48 28.28 -8.74
CA LYS A 500 17.59 29.46 -9.59
C LYS A 500 16.33 29.66 -10.42
N PRO A 501 15.85 30.92 -10.56
CA PRO A 501 14.74 31.21 -11.46
C PRO A 501 15.14 30.92 -12.91
N VAL A 502 14.16 30.50 -13.71
CA VAL A 502 14.35 30.30 -15.16
C VAL A 502 14.48 31.67 -15.82
N GLU A 503 15.65 31.98 -16.39
CA GLU A 503 15.92 33.27 -17.03
C GLU A 503 15.14 33.44 -18.36
N ASP A 504 14.97 32.38 -19.14
CA ASP A 504 14.25 32.41 -20.43
C ASP A 504 12.93 31.61 -20.41
N VAL A 505 11.94 32.18 -19.74
CA VAL A 505 10.58 31.65 -19.65
C VAL A 505 9.90 31.56 -21.03
N ARG A 506 10.20 32.49 -21.95
CA ARG A 506 9.57 32.53 -23.28
C ARG A 506 10.12 31.45 -24.22
N GLY A 507 11.43 31.21 -24.19
CA GLY A 507 12.07 30.11 -24.89
C GLY A 507 11.54 28.76 -24.42
N LEU A 508 11.42 28.57 -23.11
CA LEU A 508 10.81 27.36 -22.53
C LEU A 508 9.37 27.14 -23.01
N ALA A 509 8.52 28.18 -22.96
CA ALA A 509 7.15 28.08 -23.44
C ALA A 509 7.07 27.73 -24.96
N THR A 510 8.03 28.23 -25.74
CA THR A 510 8.12 27.95 -27.17
C THR A 510 8.53 26.49 -27.42
N ALA A 511 9.52 26.00 -26.68
CA ALA A 511 9.97 24.61 -26.75
C ALA A 511 8.87 23.62 -26.34
N LEU A 512 8.11 23.93 -25.29
CA LEU A 512 6.97 23.11 -24.85
C LEU A 512 5.87 23.04 -25.90
N ARG A 513 5.50 24.16 -26.54
CA ARG A 513 4.53 24.16 -27.66
C ARG A 513 5.00 23.35 -28.87
N GLN A 514 6.30 23.32 -29.14
CA GLN A 514 6.85 22.53 -30.25
C GLN A 514 6.88 21.03 -29.92
N SER A 515 7.04 20.69 -28.64
CA SER A 515 7.23 19.31 -28.18
C SER A 515 5.91 18.62 -27.79
N LEU A 516 4.89 19.38 -27.40
CA LEU A 516 3.60 18.87 -26.94
C LEU A 516 2.47 19.41 -27.80
N ASP A 517 1.56 18.53 -28.22
CA ASP A 517 0.32 18.90 -28.90
C ASP A 517 -0.69 19.45 -27.89
N VAL A 518 -0.52 20.73 -27.53
CA VAL A 518 -1.38 21.43 -26.56
C VAL A 518 -2.21 22.51 -27.26
N ARG A 519 -3.52 22.54 -26.96
CA ARG A 519 -4.44 23.57 -27.50
C ARG A 519 -4.12 24.96 -26.96
N GLU A 520 -3.74 25.05 -25.69
CA GLU A 520 -3.42 26.29 -25.01
C GLU A 520 -2.20 26.08 -24.09
N LEU A 521 -1.29 27.05 -24.07
CA LEU A 521 -0.15 27.06 -23.16
C LEU A 521 -0.14 28.41 -22.45
N ARG A 522 -0.20 28.37 -21.12
CA ARG A 522 -0.07 29.52 -20.23
C ARG A 522 1.16 29.35 -19.36
N THR A 523 1.85 30.45 -19.11
CA THR A 523 2.98 30.48 -18.18
C THR A 523 2.57 31.30 -16.98
N LEU A 524 2.60 30.66 -15.81
CA LEU A 524 2.26 31.27 -14.53
C LEU A 524 3.55 31.50 -13.76
N SER A 525 3.68 32.67 -13.14
CA SER A 525 4.79 32.99 -12.24
C SER A 525 4.29 33.00 -10.80
N SER A 526 5.02 32.36 -9.91
CA SER A 526 4.83 32.47 -8.45
C SER A 526 5.92 33.34 -7.83
N VAL A 527 5.67 33.83 -6.63
CA VAL A 527 6.71 34.42 -5.77
C VAL A 527 7.68 33.30 -5.37
N PRO A 528 9.01 33.54 -5.30
CA PRO A 528 9.95 32.52 -4.84
C PRO A 528 9.51 31.95 -3.50
N GLU A 529 9.30 30.64 -3.45
CA GLU A 529 9.06 29.96 -2.20
C GLU A 529 10.36 29.83 -1.42
N TYR A 530 10.28 30.00 -0.11
CA TYR A 530 11.31 29.49 0.78
C TYR A 530 11.15 27.97 0.85
N PHE A 531 11.83 27.25 -0.04
CA PHE A 531 12.27 25.91 0.34
C PHE A 531 13.27 26.11 1.48
N SER A 532 13.03 25.49 2.63
CA SER A 532 14.11 25.24 3.56
C SER A 532 15.24 24.64 2.73
N ASN A 533 16.35 25.35 2.67
CA ASN A 533 17.50 24.93 1.89
C ASN A 533 17.76 23.45 2.21
N PRO A 534 17.77 22.53 1.24
CA PRO A 534 18.04 21.11 1.50
C PRO A 534 19.43 20.90 2.12
N SER A 535 20.33 21.90 2.02
CA SER A 535 21.59 21.92 2.76
C SER A 535 21.39 21.99 4.30
N GLY A 536 20.19 22.31 4.78
CA GLY A 536 19.75 22.37 6.17
C GLY A 536 20.74 23.07 7.12
N ASN A 537 21.27 24.20 6.66
CA ASN A 537 21.94 25.15 7.54
C ASN A 537 20.92 25.57 8.62
N PRO A 538 21.30 25.56 9.92
CA PRO A 538 20.39 25.98 10.98
C PRO A 538 19.90 27.40 10.69
N SER A 539 18.62 27.63 11.00
CA SER A 539 17.96 28.92 10.95
C SER A 539 18.94 30.05 11.28
N PRO A 540 19.22 30.99 10.35
CA PRO A 540 20.17 32.04 10.64
C PRO A 540 19.63 32.85 11.82
N THR A 541 20.32 32.78 12.95
CA THR A 541 20.00 33.52 14.19
C THR A 541 20.06 35.05 14.02
N ALA A 542 20.34 35.52 12.80
CA ALA A 542 20.10 36.85 12.32
C ALA A 542 19.63 36.72 10.86
N VAL A 543 18.33 36.53 10.64
CA VAL A 543 17.75 36.57 9.30
C VAL A 543 18.00 37.97 8.76
N ASP A 544 18.78 38.09 7.68
CA ASP A 544 18.85 39.34 6.92
C ASP A 544 17.39 39.71 6.57
N PRO A 545 16.90 40.94 6.84
CA PRO A 545 15.54 41.32 6.44
C PRO A 545 15.23 41.07 4.96
N ALA A 546 16.26 40.95 4.11
CA ALA A 546 16.15 40.55 2.71
C ALA A 546 15.81 39.06 2.48
N GLU A 547 16.00 38.19 3.48
CA GLU A 547 15.66 36.75 3.47
C GLU A 547 14.32 36.45 4.17
N LEU A 548 13.67 37.45 4.77
CA LEU A 548 12.32 37.31 5.31
C LEU A 548 11.32 37.26 4.16
N HIS A 549 10.68 36.10 3.98
CA HIS A 549 9.66 35.91 2.97
C HIS A 549 8.25 36.09 3.57
N PRO A 550 7.36 36.83 2.88
CA PRO A 550 5.99 37.00 3.33
C PRO A 550 5.28 35.64 3.44
N GLN A 551 4.84 35.28 4.65
CA GLN A 551 4.08 34.06 4.88
C GLN A 551 2.60 34.37 5.05
N LEU A 552 1.76 33.59 4.38
CA LEU A 552 0.33 33.61 4.60
C LEU A 552 0.01 33.12 6.00
N GLN A 553 -0.59 33.99 6.80
CA GLN A 553 -1.07 33.60 8.13
C GLN A 553 -2.51 33.13 8.05
N VAL A 554 -2.77 32.02 8.75
CA VAL A 554 -4.15 31.64 9.07
C VAL A 554 -4.54 32.45 10.30
N PRO A 555 -5.60 33.27 10.23
CA PRO A 555 -6.13 34.00 11.38
C PRO A 555 -6.38 33.08 12.56
N ALA A 556 -6.14 33.57 13.77
CA ALA A 556 -6.23 32.77 14.99
C ALA A 556 -7.58 32.05 15.14
N GLU A 557 -8.70 32.67 14.73
CA GLU A 557 -10.02 32.01 14.77
C GLU A 557 -10.24 30.92 13.71
N ASN A 558 -9.48 30.94 12.61
CA ASN A 558 -9.56 29.96 11.53
C ASN A 558 -8.62 28.77 11.73
N LEU A 559 -7.68 28.85 12.69
CA LEU A 559 -6.81 27.74 13.05
C LEU A 559 -7.63 26.59 13.64
N CYS A 560 -7.33 25.38 13.18
CA CYS A 560 -7.89 24.17 13.78
C CYS A 560 -7.53 24.13 15.27
N PRO A 561 -8.47 23.80 16.19
CA PRO A 561 -8.16 23.76 17.63
C PRO A 561 -7.05 22.76 18.04
N SER A 562 -6.66 21.83 17.17
CA SER A 562 -5.49 20.97 17.39
C SER A 562 -4.14 21.69 17.17
N ASP A 563 -4.14 22.79 16.42
CA ASP A 563 -2.94 23.54 16.08
C ASP A 563 -2.37 24.23 17.34
N PRO A 564 -1.06 24.11 17.64
CA PRO A 564 -0.43 24.75 18.78
C PRO A 564 -0.63 26.26 18.86
N ASN A 565 -0.81 26.92 17.72
CA ASN A 565 -0.97 28.37 17.61
C ASN A 565 -2.45 28.80 17.72
N SER A 566 -3.38 27.86 17.78
CA SER A 566 -4.80 28.18 17.95
C SER A 566 -5.06 28.76 19.34
N PRO A 567 -5.87 29.82 19.48
CA PRO A 567 -6.32 30.32 20.78
C PRO A 567 -7.20 29.30 21.52
N GLU A 568 -7.76 28.33 20.80
CA GLU A 568 -8.52 27.20 21.35
C GLU A 568 -7.63 25.97 21.63
N HIS A 569 -6.31 26.09 21.44
CA HIS A 569 -5.38 24.98 21.57
C HIS A 569 -5.42 24.34 22.96
N SER A 570 -5.46 23.02 22.95
CA SER A 570 -5.25 22.21 24.15
C SER A 570 -4.43 20.99 23.79
N PRO A 571 -3.39 20.64 24.56
CA PRO A 571 -2.63 19.40 24.35
C PRO A 571 -3.52 18.14 24.35
N LYS A 572 -4.69 18.22 25.00
CA LYS A 572 -5.70 17.15 25.05
C LYS A 572 -6.41 16.92 23.71
N LEU A 573 -6.44 17.92 22.83
CA LEU A 573 -7.04 17.82 21.49
C LEU A 573 -6.20 16.97 20.55
N ASN A 574 -4.90 16.81 20.82
CA ASN A 574 -3.96 16.02 20.00
C ASN A 574 -3.80 14.58 20.47
N ILE A 575 -4.49 14.20 21.56
CA ILE A 575 -4.50 12.83 22.04
C ILE A 575 -5.48 12.03 21.18
N PRO A 576 -5.02 11.03 20.41
CA PRO A 576 -5.90 10.19 19.61
C PRO A 576 -7.01 9.58 20.47
N ASP A 577 -8.18 9.36 19.86
CA ASP A 577 -9.32 8.62 20.45
C ASP A 577 -10.07 9.33 21.61
N THR A 578 -9.75 10.60 21.91
CA THR A 578 -10.50 11.41 22.88
C THR A 578 -11.76 12.05 22.27
N PRO A 579 -12.83 12.33 23.06
CA PRO A 579 -13.98 13.10 22.57
C PRO A 579 -13.61 14.46 21.98
N ALA A 580 -12.57 15.08 22.53
CA ALA A 580 -12.02 16.33 22.05
C ALA A 580 -11.41 16.18 20.64
N PHE A 581 -10.60 15.14 20.41
CA PHE A 581 -10.04 14.83 19.09
C PHE A 581 -11.14 14.54 18.04
N ARG A 582 -12.24 13.88 18.43
CA ARG A 582 -13.37 13.63 17.50
C ARG A 582 -14.08 14.90 17.05
N ALA A 583 -14.22 15.87 17.96
CA ALA A 583 -14.91 17.13 17.67
C ALA A 583 -14.16 17.91 16.57
N LEU A 584 -12.84 17.72 16.47
CA LEU A 584 -12.03 18.23 15.36
C LEU A 584 -12.51 17.68 14.01
N GLY A 585 -12.89 16.41 13.92
CA GLY A 585 -13.36 15.82 12.65
C GLY A 585 -14.68 16.39 12.14
N THR A 586 -15.42 17.13 12.97
CA THR A 586 -16.63 17.88 12.60
C THR A 586 -16.38 19.38 12.46
N ASP A 587 -15.22 19.86 12.87
CA ASP A 587 -14.85 21.26 12.76
C ASP A 587 -14.35 21.52 11.32
N PRO A 588 -15.02 22.39 10.54
CA PRO A 588 -14.59 22.70 9.17
C PRO A 588 -13.17 23.32 9.10
N ARG A 589 -12.69 23.93 10.20
CA ARG A 589 -11.31 24.44 10.32
C ARG A 589 -10.28 23.31 10.32
N CYS A 590 -10.71 22.09 10.66
CA CYS A 590 -9.90 20.90 10.79
C CYS A 590 -10.10 19.91 9.65
N ASP A 591 -10.69 20.30 8.51
CA ASP A 591 -10.71 19.43 7.34
C ASP A 591 -9.27 19.11 6.87
N ALA A 592 -9.01 17.89 6.39
CA ALA A 592 -7.68 17.44 5.94
C ALA A 592 -7.15 18.22 4.72
N THR A 593 -8.02 18.93 4.00
CA THR A 593 -7.65 19.92 2.98
C THR A 593 -7.08 21.20 3.59
N ASN A 594 -7.45 21.52 4.83
CA ASN A 594 -7.05 22.71 5.59
C ASN A 594 -5.94 22.40 6.62
N GLN A 595 -5.83 21.18 7.13
CA GLN A 595 -4.80 20.78 8.11
C GLN A 595 -3.38 20.66 7.53
N ASN A 596 -3.24 20.52 6.22
CA ASN A 596 -1.94 20.50 5.54
C ASN A 596 -1.28 21.89 5.42
N ALA A 597 -1.83 22.92 6.07
CA ALA A 597 -1.29 24.28 6.09
C ALA A 597 0.04 24.40 6.87
N ASN A 598 0.46 23.37 7.60
CA ASN A 598 1.72 23.35 8.33
C ASN A 598 2.87 22.76 7.48
N PHE A 599 3.75 23.68 7.06
CA PHE A 599 5.14 23.54 6.59
C PHE A 599 5.44 22.78 5.28
N SER A 600 5.96 23.58 4.33
CA SER A 600 6.80 23.25 3.17
C SER A 600 6.34 22.11 2.27
N SER A 601 5.57 22.45 1.24
CA SER A 601 5.89 22.10 -0.15
C SER A 601 4.76 22.65 -1.03
N ASP A 602 5.09 23.54 -1.96
CA ASP A 602 4.21 23.90 -3.08
C ASP A 602 3.69 22.62 -3.74
N TYR A 603 2.48 22.23 -3.40
CA TYR A 603 1.71 21.43 -4.34
C TYR A 603 0.50 22.20 -4.85
N TYR A 604 0.01 23.22 -4.13
CA TYR A 604 -1.27 23.85 -4.41
C TYR A 604 -1.26 25.30 -3.91
N GLY A 605 -0.79 26.26 -4.73
CA GLY A 605 -0.75 27.67 -4.34
C GLY A 605 -2.05 28.13 -3.68
N HIS A 606 -1.99 28.48 -2.40
CA HIS A 606 -3.17 28.75 -1.58
C HIS A 606 -3.89 30.07 -1.97
N ILE A 607 -3.17 30.92 -2.68
CA ILE A 607 -3.60 32.22 -3.15
C ILE A 607 -3.31 32.37 -4.64
N TRP A 608 -4.25 33.03 -5.33
CA TRP A 608 -4.11 33.45 -6.71
C TRP A 608 -4.12 34.98 -6.83
N VAL A 609 -3.09 35.51 -7.49
CA VAL A 609 -3.00 36.91 -7.91
C VAL A 609 -2.75 36.92 -9.42
N GLY A 610 -3.54 37.69 -10.17
CA GLY A 610 -3.37 37.81 -11.63
C GLY A 610 -4.68 37.78 -12.42
N ASP A 611 -4.62 37.25 -13.64
CA ASP A 611 -5.76 37.23 -14.56
C ASP A 611 -6.82 36.18 -14.15
N ALA A 612 -8.09 36.55 -14.28
CA ALA A 612 -9.22 35.65 -14.08
C ALA A 612 -9.28 34.53 -15.14
N ALA A 613 -8.85 34.78 -16.37
CA ALA A 613 -8.77 33.76 -17.41
C ALA A 613 -7.77 32.67 -17.04
N ASP A 614 -6.61 33.05 -16.50
CA ASP A 614 -5.58 32.10 -16.06
C ASP A 614 -6.05 31.33 -14.81
N LEU A 615 -6.77 31.98 -13.88
CA LEU A 615 -7.44 31.29 -12.77
C LEU A 615 -8.47 30.26 -13.29
N GLY A 616 -9.24 30.62 -14.31
CA GLY A 616 -10.23 29.72 -14.90
C GLY A 616 -9.60 28.50 -15.57
N LEU A 617 -8.44 28.69 -16.20
CA LEU A 617 -7.65 27.60 -16.77
C LEU A 617 -7.06 26.71 -15.67
N ALA A 618 -6.49 27.29 -14.61
CA ALA A 618 -5.93 26.54 -13.48
C ALA A 618 -7.01 25.69 -12.76
N LEU A 619 -8.23 26.22 -12.63
CA LEU A 619 -9.35 25.52 -12.01
C LEU A 619 -10.09 24.55 -12.95
N GLY A 620 -9.87 24.66 -14.27
CA GLY A 620 -10.65 23.93 -15.27
C GLY A 620 -12.13 24.34 -15.34
N GLN A 621 -12.50 25.49 -14.77
CA GLN A 621 -13.88 25.99 -14.71
C GLN A 621 -13.91 27.53 -14.73
N VAL A 622 -15.05 28.11 -15.11
CA VAL A 622 -15.22 29.57 -15.14
C VAL A 622 -15.19 30.11 -13.70
N PRO A 623 -14.30 31.06 -13.37
CA PRO A 623 -14.25 31.63 -12.02
C PRO A 623 -15.55 32.35 -11.67
N SER A 624 -15.89 32.38 -10.38
CA SER A 624 -17.08 33.08 -9.91
C SER A 624 -17.00 34.60 -10.20
N ALA A 625 -18.16 35.24 -10.37
CA ALA A 625 -18.23 36.70 -10.61
C ALA A 625 -17.58 37.53 -9.49
N ARG A 626 -17.53 37.00 -8.26
CA ARG A 626 -16.81 37.65 -7.15
C ARG A 626 -15.30 37.52 -7.29
N ALA A 627 -14.81 36.35 -7.68
CA ALA A 627 -13.39 36.12 -7.92
C ALA A 627 -12.89 36.98 -9.10
N THR A 628 -13.67 37.04 -10.20
CA THR A 628 -13.32 37.90 -11.34
C THR A 628 -13.34 39.38 -10.98
N ALA A 629 -14.34 39.83 -10.20
CA ALA A 629 -14.40 41.21 -9.71
C ALA A 629 -13.23 41.54 -8.77
N ALA A 630 -12.88 40.63 -7.86
CA ALA A 630 -11.76 40.81 -6.93
C ALA A 630 -10.42 40.93 -7.68
N LEU A 631 -10.16 40.06 -8.65
CA LEU A 631 -8.95 40.14 -9.48
C LEU A 631 -8.94 41.41 -10.35
N ALA A 632 -10.09 41.79 -10.92
CA ALA A 632 -10.22 43.01 -11.72
C ALA A 632 -9.99 44.30 -10.90
N SER A 633 -10.30 44.29 -9.60
CA SER A 633 -9.99 45.40 -8.68
C SER A 633 -8.54 45.39 -8.16
N GLY A 634 -7.67 44.53 -8.68
CA GLY A 634 -6.30 44.35 -8.17
C GLY A 634 -6.22 43.63 -6.82
N GLY A 635 -7.32 43.00 -6.41
CA GLY A 635 -7.37 42.15 -5.23
C GLY A 635 -6.84 40.74 -5.52
N VAL A 636 -7.05 39.87 -4.56
CA VAL A 636 -6.46 38.54 -4.51
C VAL A 636 -7.55 37.50 -4.21
N VAL A 637 -7.41 36.29 -4.75
CA VAL A 637 -8.37 35.20 -4.56
C VAL A 637 -7.71 34.11 -3.74
N SER A 638 -8.21 33.86 -2.54
CA SER A 638 -7.81 32.67 -1.78
C SER A 638 -8.54 31.44 -2.32
N LEU A 639 -7.81 30.35 -2.57
CA LEU A 639 -8.40 29.06 -2.92
C LEU A 639 -8.93 28.31 -1.70
N HIS A 640 -8.49 28.71 -0.50
CA HIS A 640 -8.93 28.15 0.77
C HIS A 640 -9.54 29.23 1.67
N SER A 641 -10.72 28.96 2.22
CA SER A 641 -11.43 29.93 3.07
C SER A 641 -10.69 30.23 4.38
N VAL A 642 -9.79 29.36 4.83
CA VAL A 642 -9.09 29.51 6.11
C VAL A 642 -8.18 30.74 6.17
N TYR A 643 -7.67 31.22 5.04
CA TYR A 643 -6.81 32.41 5.01
C TYR A 643 -7.59 33.72 5.03
N VAL A 644 -8.90 33.70 4.73
CA VAL A 644 -9.69 34.92 4.57
C VAL A 644 -10.38 35.28 5.88
N HIS A 645 -10.15 36.48 6.38
CA HIS A 645 -10.88 37.06 7.51
C HIS A 645 -11.44 38.43 7.14
N ASN A 646 -12.75 38.66 7.32
CA ASN A 646 -13.41 39.94 6.99
C ASN A 646 -13.13 40.49 5.58
N GLY A 647 -12.81 39.62 4.62
CA GLY A 647 -12.45 40.00 3.25
C GLY A 647 -11.00 40.45 3.06
N THR A 648 -10.16 40.32 4.08
CA THR A 648 -8.71 40.56 4.03
C THR A 648 -7.93 39.24 4.20
N LEU A 649 -6.66 39.27 3.77
CA LEU A 649 -5.69 38.20 3.89
C LEU A 649 -4.50 38.77 4.65
N ASP A 650 -4.08 38.09 5.71
CA ASP A 650 -2.96 38.54 6.53
C ASP A 650 -1.67 37.84 6.06
N ILE A 651 -0.64 38.65 5.85
CA ILE A 651 0.69 38.23 5.42
C ILE A 651 1.66 38.78 6.45
N ALA A 652 2.51 37.91 7.01
CA ALA A 652 3.50 38.26 8.02
C ALA A 652 4.93 38.14 7.51
#